data_AF-A0A2G2MY68-F1
#
_entry.id   AF-A0A2G2MY68-F1
#
_cell.length_a   1.000
_cell.length_b   1.000
_cell.length_c   1.000
_cell.angle_alpha   90.00
_cell.angle_beta   90.00
_cell.angle_gamma   90.00
#
_symmetry.space_group_name_H-M   'P 1'
#
loop_
_entity.id
_entity.type
_entity.pdbx_description
1 polymer ?
#
loop_
_entity_poly.entity_id
_entity_poly.type
_entity_poly.pdbx_seq_one_letter_code
_entity_poly.pdbx_strand_id
1 'polypeptide(L)'
;MKIRHLFASTAIPALFAALPGLAFAQVEVTDERTTGISTSSADGGAPADVIITSTGSITVTTGVAATLDSDNDLTNAGTITTTDADDTTGVLITGVTGNFTNTGTISLTGAAPTDGITPTSDIITGTGRTGILISGASPFTGNVTNSGSVTVLGQNSAGMRLANMSTMTGDFLHGGTLSIFGANSVGVDIAGDIIGNLAIGGTVRATGENSQAVNISGDVSGAITLTNAISTSGFVNSSGAILTARPDLAGRLALTDTANLRQAGSAIQISGNIGGGINISENRNPDTNALVSTGSVTMVGSAPAILIDGNGTPIAIGIVAQITDPADENFDAELQYAFVNQGLLFSDGFLDDMNATTFSLGDANLEGGFNNVGAMRSTVYRSGIDPLAAGPTPDNLARVIVIGGGGIAQRINNSGTITAQGIEAGDAIYADLDNILAPNMVFATAIEVLAGGSMERLSNIGSISAVVIGRNGEAVAIRDASGTFITLDNSGSISAFGVNSDPEFEQATSFNLIAIDVSFNTAGFTLNQSVFTNPDTEEDTAPAIIGDILLGSGDDLINIAGGTVDSRIDFGAGADRLLISGGSAVTGSIVDSDGQLEIMVTGGSSLTINTPDNFNITTASFDETSTYAPFVDPSTGEASVMIASGEVAFADGATIDPRLATVLDNPSASFTIVRAGTLTTGASFGTTRGENSPFLYNTVFSRDPNDPNTLIMTLDLRSVEELGLDTAQAAAFESAFEALQNSDSLGAAFVGLTDQQSFTAAYTQVLPEFAAAARQFVMANVDGTTGAIGSHLNNARRSQDKSGGLWIQEFAYYADRSLSGQSEQFRGYGFGITGGFDTSFGPFHTAGVNIGFATTQVEDVLGVDDPMDVLTLQTGVYGGLEFGNIGVDLYAGGGYNDFESNRRVEIGNFNQTAAGNWSGSHLNGSVNAGYNINFGKYYVRPAIGLSYLRMSESAYVEEGGVAITQSIDGRQSEVGTASGIIEFGAMFKRNRSWMSPALRVGYRNDFVGGGVLTTGQFTNGTRRFALQAQDFPESGILLGVTFASGTRYASFSFDYDADVRSGFIRHTARLVLRLIF
;
A
#
# COMPACT_ATOMS: atom_id res chain seq x y z
N MET A 1 -7.09 -9.26 -54.82
CA MET A 1 -7.84 -9.92 -55.93
C MET A 1 -9.31 -9.99 -55.57
N LYS A 2 -10.12 -9.02 -56.05
CA LYS A 2 -11.55 -9.08 -56.47
C LYS A 2 -12.57 -9.91 -55.62
N ILE A 3 -13.79 -9.46 -55.23
CA ILE A 3 -14.69 -8.36 -55.69
C ILE A 3 -15.97 -8.26 -54.80
N ARG A 4 -16.43 -7.02 -54.50
CA ARG A 4 -17.81 -6.41 -54.37
C ARG A 4 -18.84 -6.94 -53.35
N HIS A 5 -19.64 -6.11 -52.64
CA HIS A 5 -20.53 -5.00 -53.07
C HIS A 5 -20.64 -3.91 -51.96
N LEU A 6 -20.40 -2.60 -52.14
CA LEU A 6 -21.07 -1.50 -52.88
C LEU A 6 -22.26 -0.81 -52.15
N PHE A 7 -21.96 0.32 -51.49
CA PHE A 7 -22.87 1.43 -51.21
C PHE A 7 -23.40 2.07 -52.51
N ALA A 8 -24.71 2.29 -52.62
CA ALA A 8 -25.31 3.30 -53.50
C ALA A 8 -26.80 3.52 -53.16
N SER A 9 -27.16 4.69 -52.62
CA SER A 9 -28.55 5.15 -52.61
C SER A 9 -28.63 6.68 -52.74
N THR A 10 -28.68 7.16 -53.99
CA THR A 10 -29.31 8.45 -54.32
C THR A 10 -29.94 8.44 -55.71
N ALA A 11 -31.23 8.80 -55.72
CA ALA A 11 -32.07 9.39 -56.78
C ALA A 11 -32.62 8.52 -57.93
N ILE A 12 -33.93 8.21 -57.87
CA ILE A 12 -34.93 8.50 -58.92
C ILE A 12 -36.30 8.79 -58.25
N PRO A 13 -36.92 9.99 -58.45
CA PRO A 13 -38.34 10.23 -58.19
C PRO A 13 -39.18 9.99 -59.46
N ALA A 14 -40.48 9.73 -59.25
CA ALA A 14 -41.58 9.70 -60.23
C ALA A 14 -41.63 8.50 -61.19
N LEU A 15 -42.51 7.53 -60.88
CA LEU A 15 -43.71 7.19 -61.68
C LEU A 15 -44.41 5.93 -61.11
N PHE A 16 -45.16 6.08 -60.01
CA PHE A 16 -46.30 5.22 -59.69
C PHE A 16 -47.35 6.08 -58.98
N ALA A 17 -48.14 6.79 -59.78
CA ALA A 17 -49.41 7.32 -59.36
C ALA A 17 -50.47 6.22 -59.49
N ALA A 18 -51.40 6.21 -58.53
CA ALA A 18 -52.68 5.49 -58.51
C ALA A 18 -52.67 4.02 -58.04
N LEU A 19 -52.37 3.84 -56.75
CA LEU A 19 -53.18 3.00 -55.85
C LEU A 19 -53.44 3.88 -54.61
N PRO A 20 -54.67 3.98 -54.07
CA PRO A 20 -54.87 4.65 -52.79
C PRO A 20 -54.12 3.83 -51.75
N GLY A 21 -53.01 4.36 -51.23
CA GLY A 21 -52.47 3.88 -49.97
C GLY A 21 -53.57 4.04 -48.94
N LEU A 22 -53.92 2.95 -48.26
CA LEU A 22 -54.71 3.00 -47.05
C LEU A 22 -53.91 3.89 -46.08
N ALA A 23 -54.30 5.16 -45.97
CA ALA A 23 -53.84 6.00 -44.89
C ALA A 23 -54.50 5.41 -43.63
N PHE A 24 -53.71 4.75 -42.79
CA PHE A 24 -54.15 4.48 -41.42
C PHE A 24 -54.39 5.84 -40.77
N ALA A 25 -55.57 6.00 -40.17
CA ALA A 25 -55.88 7.21 -39.44
C ALA A 25 -54.87 7.32 -38.28
N GLN A 26 -54.20 8.45 -38.19
CA GLN A 26 -53.25 8.78 -37.14
C GLN A 26 -53.83 9.92 -36.32
N VAL A 27 -53.88 9.75 -35.00
CA VAL A 27 -54.44 10.73 -34.06
C VAL A 27 -53.32 11.34 -33.24
N GLU A 28 -53.16 12.66 -33.35
CA GLU A 28 -52.18 13.41 -32.59
C GLU A 28 -52.81 14.09 -31.37
N VAL A 29 -52.17 13.96 -30.21
CA VAL A 29 -52.45 14.74 -29.00
C VAL A 29 -51.39 15.83 -28.89
N THR A 30 -51.77 17.08 -29.19
CA THR A 30 -50.86 18.24 -29.23
C THR A 30 -50.99 19.20 -28.04
N ASP A 31 -52.09 19.09 -27.29
CA ASP A 31 -52.46 19.94 -26.14
C ASP A 31 -52.85 19.07 -24.93
N GLU A 32 -53.11 19.70 -23.78
CA GLU A 32 -53.51 18.99 -22.55
C GLU A 32 -54.87 18.29 -22.67
N ARG A 33 -54.93 17.04 -22.20
CA ARG A 33 -56.14 16.25 -22.02
C ARG A 33 -56.28 15.81 -20.57
N THR A 34 -57.51 15.82 -20.05
CA THR A 34 -57.84 15.32 -18.70
C THR A 34 -58.54 13.97 -18.70
N THR A 35 -58.74 13.38 -19.88
CA THR A 35 -59.37 12.07 -20.09
C THR A 35 -58.44 11.17 -20.88
N GLY A 36 -58.42 9.88 -20.57
CA GLY A 36 -57.59 8.92 -21.26
C GLY A 36 -57.89 8.78 -22.77
N ILE A 37 -56.99 8.10 -23.47
CA ILE A 37 -57.09 7.78 -24.90
C ILE A 37 -56.79 6.29 -25.12
N SER A 38 -57.50 5.65 -26.05
CA SER A 38 -57.29 4.25 -26.43
C SER A 38 -57.17 4.11 -27.93
N THR A 39 -56.22 3.31 -28.43
CA THR A 39 -56.01 3.12 -29.88
C THR A 39 -57.25 2.55 -30.57
N SER A 40 -58.07 1.75 -29.90
CA SER A 40 -59.32 1.17 -30.43
C SER A 40 -60.42 2.19 -30.76
N SER A 41 -60.34 3.40 -30.21
CA SER A 41 -61.38 4.44 -30.32
C SER A 41 -60.84 5.84 -30.58
N ALA A 42 -59.55 5.97 -30.86
CA ALA A 42 -58.85 7.25 -30.95
C ALA A 42 -59.38 8.17 -32.06
N ASP A 43 -59.80 7.63 -33.21
CA ASP A 43 -60.31 8.42 -34.33
C ASP A 43 -61.85 8.49 -34.30
N GLY A 44 -62.38 9.27 -33.37
CA GLY A 44 -63.84 9.49 -33.25
C GLY A 44 -64.64 8.20 -32.99
N GLY A 45 -64.04 7.22 -32.30
CA GLY A 45 -64.63 5.90 -32.04
C GLY A 45 -64.15 4.79 -32.98
N ALA A 46 -63.30 5.07 -33.96
CA ALA A 46 -62.62 4.07 -34.79
C ALA A 46 -61.18 3.80 -34.30
N PRO A 47 -60.62 2.59 -34.58
CA PRO A 47 -59.23 2.30 -34.29
C PRO A 47 -58.24 3.14 -35.11
N ALA A 48 -57.18 3.64 -34.47
CA ALA A 48 -56.15 4.46 -35.08
C ALA A 48 -54.83 4.43 -34.30
N ASP A 49 -53.71 4.75 -34.96
CA ASP A 49 -52.43 5.01 -34.30
C ASP A 49 -52.55 6.27 -33.43
N VAL A 50 -51.91 6.26 -32.27
CA VAL A 50 -51.93 7.40 -31.33
C VAL A 50 -50.52 7.94 -31.13
N ILE A 51 -50.35 9.25 -31.36
CA ILE A 51 -49.11 9.98 -31.04
C ILE A 51 -49.41 11.11 -30.06
N ILE A 52 -48.83 11.04 -28.86
CA ILE A 52 -48.75 12.18 -27.94
C ILE A 52 -47.50 12.95 -28.30
N THR A 53 -47.64 14.16 -28.85
CA THR A 53 -46.49 14.94 -29.34
C THR A 53 -45.73 15.57 -28.18
N SER A 54 -44.55 16.14 -28.44
CA SER A 54 -43.72 16.78 -27.40
C SER A 54 -44.37 18.00 -26.73
N THR A 55 -45.43 18.57 -27.31
CA THR A 55 -46.23 19.63 -26.69
C THR A 55 -47.50 19.12 -26.03
N GLY A 56 -47.91 17.88 -26.30
CA GLY A 56 -49.11 17.26 -25.75
C GLY A 56 -48.94 16.75 -24.33
N SER A 57 -50.04 16.73 -23.58
CA SER A 57 -50.07 16.11 -22.25
C SER A 57 -51.38 15.40 -21.94
N ILE A 58 -51.32 14.37 -21.10
CA ILE A 58 -52.48 13.68 -20.55
C ILE A 58 -52.35 13.62 -19.03
N THR A 59 -53.31 14.21 -18.33
CA THR A 59 -53.37 14.26 -16.86
C THR A 59 -54.65 13.60 -16.39
N VAL A 60 -54.59 12.36 -15.89
CA VAL A 60 -55.80 11.66 -15.38
C VAL A 60 -55.87 11.67 -13.86
N THR A 61 -57.10 11.67 -13.33
CA THR A 61 -57.32 11.62 -11.88
C THR A 61 -57.30 10.19 -11.34
N THR A 62 -57.84 9.23 -12.09
CA THR A 62 -57.91 7.80 -11.73
C THR A 62 -57.88 6.95 -13.01
N GLY A 63 -57.43 5.69 -12.92
CA GLY A 63 -57.46 4.75 -14.04
C GLY A 63 -56.26 4.90 -14.98
N VAL A 64 -56.51 4.72 -16.28
CA VAL A 64 -55.47 4.63 -17.32
C VAL A 64 -55.40 5.92 -18.15
N ALA A 65 -54.20 6.45 -18.39
CA ALA A 65 -54.02 7.65 -19.23
C ALA A 65 -53.97 7.35 -20.74
N ALA A 66 -53.22 6.33 -21.16
CA ALA A 66 -53.20 5.87 -22.55
C ALA A 66 -53.29 4.35 -22.65
N THR A 67 -54.05 3.83 -23.61
CA THR A 67 -54.24 2.39 -23.81
C THR A 67 -53.91 1.99 -25.26
N LEU A 68 -53.07 0.96 -25.41
CA LEU A 68 -52.87 0.23 -26.66
C LEU A 68 -53.71 -1.06 -26.62
N ASP A 69 -54.83 -1.06 -27.34
CA ASP A 69 -55.87 -2.11 -27.31
C ASP A 69 -56.43 -2.46 -28.70
N SER A 70 -55.74 -2.08 -29.78
CA SER A 70 -56.03 -2.48 -31.16
C SER A 70 -54.73 -2.69 -31.94
N ASP A 71 -54.82 -3.25 -33.15
CA ASP A 71 -53.64 -3.52 -34.00
C ASP A 71 -53.06 -2.23 -34.61
N ASN A 72 -52.55 -1.34 -33.76
CA ASN A 72 -52.06 0.01 -34.07
C ASN A 72 -50.85 0.34 -33.17
N ASP A 73 -50.13 1.42 -33.47
CA ASP A 73 -48.99 1.86 -32.66
C ASP A 73 -49.39 2.97 -31.66
N LEU A 74 -48.72 3.00 -30.51
CA LEU A 74 -48.85 4.06 -29.50
C LEU A 74 -47.47 4.69 -29.23
N THR A 75 -47.33 5.98 -29.53
CA THR A 75 -46.11 6.75 -29.29
C THR A 75 -46.36 7.87 -28.28
N ASN A 76 -45.57 7.94 -27.21
CA ASN A 76 -45.54 9.07 -26.28
C ASN A 76 -44.22 9.86 -26.39
N ALA A 77 -44.28 11.06 -26.94
CA ALA A 77 -43.22 12.06 -26.90
C ALA A 77 -43.51 13.23 -25.93
N GLY A 78 -44.72 13.28 -25.38
CA GLY A 78 -45.21 14.34 -24.49
C GLY A 78 -45.16 13.96 -23.01
N THR A 79 -46.12 14.47 -22.23
CA THR A 79 -46.17 14.25 -20.78
C THR A 79 -47.44 13.50 -20.36
N ILE A 80 -47.28 12.35 -19.72
CA ILE A 80 -48.37 11.60 -19.06
C ILE A 80 -48.21 11.77 -17.55
N THR A 81 -49.25 12.26 -16.88
CA THR A 81 -49.25 12.42 -15.42
C THR A 81 -50.53 11.90 -14.78
N THR A 82 -50.44 11.55 -13.50
CA THR A 82 -51.61 11.30 -12.66
C THR A 82 -51.60 12.20 -11.45
N THR A 83 -52.78 12.60 -10.99
CA THR A 83 -52.91 13.15 -9.64
C THR A 83 -52.65 12.06 -8.61
N ASP A 84 -52.36 12.43 -7.36
CA ASP A 84 -52.16 11.51 -6.24
C ASP A 84 -53.42 10.66 -5.98
N ALA A 85 -53.49 9.49 -6.62
CA ALA A 85 -54.57 8.51 -6.52
C ALA A 85 -54.01 7.08 -6.57
N ASP A 86 -54.75 6.14 -5.98
CA ASP A 86 -54.39 4.71 -5.98
C ASP A 86 -54.75 4.05 -7.32
N ASP A 87 -54.09 2.92 -7.60
CA ASP A 87 -54.41 2.02 -8.73
C ASP A 87 -54.40 2.73 -10.11
N THR A 88 -53.51 3.71 -10.29
CA THR A 88 -53.38 4.44 -11.55
C THR A 88 -52.35 3.82 -12.48
N THR A 89 -52.64 3.83 -13.78
CA THR A 89 -51.74 3.35 -14.82
C THR A 89 -51.43 4.45 -15.83
N GLY A 90 -50.15 4.69 -16.12
CA GLY A 90 -49.75 5.64 -17.16
C GLY A 90 -50.15 5.13 -18.54
N VAL A 91 -49.53 4.02 -18.96
CA VAL A 91 -49.82 3.35 -20.22
C VAL A 91 -50.22 1.90 -19.96
N LEU A 92 -51.35 1.47 -20.53
CA LEU A 92 -51.79 0.08 -20.55
C LEU A 92 -51.64 -0.49 -21.97
N ILE A 93 -50.98 -1.63 -22.11
CA ILE A 93 -50.87 -2.39 -23.36
C ILE A 93 -51.61 -3.71 -23.15
N THR A 94 -52.54 -4.02 -24.05
CA THR A 94 -53.37 -5.24 -24.00
C THR A 94 -53.18 -6.09 -25.25
N GLY A 95 -53.25 -7.42 -25.12
CA GLY A 95 -52.86 -8.40 -26.16
C GLY A 95 -53.36 -8.16 -27.59
N VAL A 96 -52.57 -7.38 -28.35
CA VAL A 96 -52.78 -6.94 -29.74
C VAL A 96 -51.45 -6.91 -30.49
N THR A 97 -51.48 -6.58 -31.79
CA THR A 97 -50.27 -6.40 -32.60
C THR A 97 -49.95 -4.92 -32.80
N GLY A 98 -48.81 -4.44 -32.31
CA GLY A 98 -48.41 -3.04 -32.46
C GLY A 98 -47.19 -2.71 -31.63
N ASN A 99 -46.58 -1.55 -31.84
CA ASN A 99 -45.42 -1.09 -31.10
C ASN A 99 -45.80 0.00 -30.09
N PHE A 100 -45.12 -0.03 -28.94
CA PHE A 100 -45.14 1.08 -27.99
C PHE A 100 -43.78 1.76 -27.92
N THR A 101 -43.77 3.08 -28.08
CA THR A 101 -42.55 3.90 -27.94
C THR A 101 -42.79 5.07 -26.99
N ASN A 102 -42.00 5.17 -25.92
CA ASN A 102 -41.94 6.33 -25.03
C ASN A 102 -40.61 7.08 -25.18
N THR A 103 -40.64 8.30 -25.69
CA THR A 103 -39.53 9.27 -25.67
C THR A 103 -39.80 10.44 -24.72
N GLY A 104 -41.03 10.56 -24.22
CA GLY A 104 -41.50 11.62 -23.33
C GLY A 104 -41.40 11.28 -21.84
N THR A 105 -42.28 11.88 -21.03
CA THR A 105 -42.32 11.69 -19.57
C THR A 105 -43.59 10.97 -19.14
N ILE A 106 -43.45 10.01 -18.23
CA ILE A 106 -44.55 9.38 -17.48
C ILE A 106 -44.27 9.62 -15.99
N SER A 107 -45.13 10.36 -15.30
CA SER A 107 -44.96 10.68 -13.88
C SER A 107 -46.23 10.42 -13.08
N LEU A 108 -46.17 9.40 -12.22
CA LEU A 108 -47.24 9.06 -11.29
C LEU A 108 -46.86 9.65 -9.92
N THR A 109 -47.53 10.72 -9.54
CA THR A 109 -47.16 11.55 -8.38
C THR A 109 -47.73 11.00 -7.08
N GLY A 110 -47.00 11.18 -5.97
CA GLY A 110 -47.42 10.80 -4.62
C GLY A 110 -46.97 11.84 -3.60
N ALA A 111 -47.67 11.91 -2.46
CA ALA A 111 -47.36 12.85 -1.38
C ALA A 111 -46.49 12.20 -0.28
N ALA A 112 -45.68 13.03 0.38
CA ALA A 112 -44.98 12.60 1.59
C ALA A 112 -45.97 12.39 2.75
N PRO A 113 -45.70 11.44 3.67
CA PRO A 113 -46.52 11.26 4.87
C PRO A 113 -46.56 12.55 5.71
N THR A 114 -47.75 12.93 6.20
CA THR A 114 -47.94 14.18 6.97
C THR A 114 -47.29 14.16 8.36
N ASP A 115 -47.14 12.97 8.95
CA ASP A 115 -46.60 12.78 10.30
C ASP A 115 -45.09 12.48 10.30
N GLY A 116 -44.42 12.62 9.14
CA GLY A 116 -43.02 12.25 8.96
C GLY A 116 -42.81 10.74 8.85
N ILE A 117 -41.54 10.32 8.78
CA ILE A 117 -41.17 8.91 8.65
C ILE A 117 -40.83 8.33 10.03
N THR A 118 -41.59 7.32 10.43
CA THR A 118 -41.43 6.50 11.64
C THR A 118 -41.11 5.04 11.22
N PRO A 119 -40.77 4.12 12.15
CA PRO A 119 -40.48 2.72 11.82
C PRO A 119 -41.63 1.99 11.12
N THR A 120 -42.88 2.38 11.43
CA THR A 120 -44.09 1.70 10.95
C THR A 120 -44.87 2.51 9.93
N SER A 121 -44.44 3.73 9.60
CA SER A 121 -45.11 4.53 8.57
C SER A 121 -44.56 4.19 7.19
N ASP A 122 -45.40 4.34 6.18
CA ASP A 122 -44.95 4.34 4.79
C ASP A 122 -43.96 5.48 4.53
N ILE A 123 -43.10 5.32 3.52
CA ILE A 123 -42.15 6.37 3.09
C ILE A 123 -42.80 7.37 2.11
N ILE A 124 -43.91 6.97 1.49
CA ILE A 124 -44.71 7.75 0.53
C ILE A 124 -46.16 7.29 0.60
N THR A 125 -47.12 8.17 0.32
CA THR A 125 -48.54 7.81 0.22
C THR A 125 -48.89 7.26 -1.16
N GLY A 126 -50.02 6.56 -1.23
CA GLY A 126 -50.59 6.00 -2.46
C GLY A 126 -50.07 4.59 -2.77
N THR A 127 -50.88 3.78 -3.46
CA THR A 127 -50.52 2.39 -3.78
C THR A 127 -50.98 1.93 -5.17
N GLY A 128 -50.42 0.82 -5.66
CA GLY A 128 -50.90 0.11 -6.85
C GLY A 128 -50.61 0.81 -8.18
N ARG A 129 -49.63 1.72 -8.23
CA ARG A 129 -49.36 2.54 -9.41
C ARG A 129 -48.47 1.81 -10.40
N THR A 130 -48.79 1.89 -11.69
CA THR A 130 -47.95 1.29 -12.74
C THR A 130 -47.66 2.27 -13.88
N GLY A 131 -46.39 2.59 -14.15
CA GLY A 131 -46.03 3.52 -15.23
C GLY A 131 -46.43 2.98 -16.60
N ILE A 132 -45.89 1.81 -16.97
CA ILE A 132 -46.23 1.08 -18.20
C ILE A 132 -46.63 -0.34 -17.81
N LEU A 133 -47.87 -0.74 -18.08
CA LEU A 133 -48.40 -2.06 -17.78
C LEU A 133 -48.70 -2.81 -19.08
N ILE A 134 -48.06 -3.94 -19.31
CA ILE A 134 -48.42 -4.90 -20.34
C ILE A 134 -49.21 -6.02 -19.66
N SER A 135 -50.47 -6.19 -20.05
CA SER A 135 -51.34 -7.20 -19.43
C SER A 135 -52.45 -7.67 -20.38
N GLY A 136 -52.91 -8.90 -20.21
CA GLY A 136 -53.98 -9.47 -21.00
C GLY A 136 -53.83 -10.97 -21.17
N ALA A 137 -54.95 -11.64 -21.46
CA ALA A 137 -54.98 -13.08 -21.71
C ALA A 137 -54.47 -13.46 -23.11
N SER A 138 -54.56 -12.54 -24.06
CA SER A 138 -53.96 -12.70 -25.39
C SER A 138 -52.51 -12.21 -25.38
N PRO A 139 -51.60 -12.86 -26.12
CA PRO A 139 -50.24 -12.36 -26.28
C PRO A 139 -50.19 -10.99 -26.95
N PHE A 140 -49.31 -10.11 -26.48
CA PHE A 140 -48.95 -8.88 -27.18
C PHE A 140 -47.83 -9.18 -28.19
N THR A 141 -47.96 -8.70 -29.43
CA THR A 141 -46.93 -8.89 -30.47
C THR A 141 -46.43 -7.53 -30.95
N GLY A 142 -45.16 -7.24 -30.69
CA GLY A 142 -44.51 -5.99 -31.04
C GLY A 142 -43.51 -5.57 -29.96
N ASN A 143 -42.80 -4.47 -30.21
CA ASN A 143 -41.74 -4.01 -29.32
C ASN A 143 -42.27 -3.00 -28.29
N VAL A 144 -41.69 -3.02 -27.09
CA VAL A 144 -41.89 -2.01 -26.05
C VAL A 144 -40.58 -1.26 -25.86
N THR A 145 -40.53 0.00 -26.26
CA THR A 145 -39.32 0.83 -26.15
C THR A 145 -39.57 2.05 -25.28
N ASN A 146 -38.77 2.23 -24.24
CA ASN A 146 -38.75 3.43 -23.39
C ASN A 146 -37.37 4.08 -23.43
N SER A 147 -37.22 5.21 -24.12
CA SER A 147 -36.05 6.09 -24.04
C SER A 147 -36.32 7.40 -23.27
N GLY A 148 -37.55 7.59 -22.81
CA GLY A 148 -38.00 8.72 -22.00
C GLY A 148 -37.83 8.51 -20.49
N SER A 149 -38.49 9.33 -19.67
CA SER A 149 -38.45 9.22 -18.21
C SER A 149 -39.72 8.60 -17.64
N VAL A 150 -39.58 7.70 -16.67
CA VAL A 150 -40.67 7.08 -15.91
C VAL A 150 -40.41 7.29 -14.42
N THR A 151 -41.28 8.03 -13.75
CA THR A 151 -41.20 8.24 -12.29
C THR A 151 -42.49 7.77 -11.64
N VAL A 152 -42.36 6.87 -10.67
CA VAL A 152 -43.50 6.34 -9.92
C VAL A 152 -43.23 6.51 -8.43
N LEU A 153 -44.08 7.30 -7.76
CA LEU A 153 -44.06 7.47 -6.32
C LEU A 153 -45.27 6.72 -5.76
N GLY A 154 -45.09 5.69 -4.93
CA GLY A 154 -46.19 4.91 -4.37
C GLY A 154 -45.76 3.53 -3.87
N GLN A 155 -46.49 2.98 -2.90
CA GLN A 155 -46.28 1.64 -2.34
C GLN A 155 -46.83 0.55 -3.29
N ASN A 156 -46.32 -0.67 -3.24
CA ASN A 156 -46.78 -1.81 -4.05
C ASN A 156 -46.92 -1.47 -5.55
N SER A 157 -45.98 -0.69 -6.08
CA SER A 157 -46.07 -0.06 -7.40
C SER A 157 -45.03 -0.63 -8.36
N ALA A 158 -45.19 -0.36 -9.65
CA ALA A 158 -44.21 -0.74 -10.67
C ALA A 158 -43.90 0.41 -11.65
N GLY A 159 -42.65 0.53 -12.08
CA GLY A 159 -42.29 1.48 -13.14
C GLY A 159 -42.78 0.95 -14.49
N MET A 160 -42.34 -0.25 -14.84
CA MET A 160 -42.77 -1.01 -16.00
C MET A 160 -43.08 -2.44 -15.56
N ARG A 161 -44.21 -3.00 -16.01
CA ARG A 161 -44.63 -4.35 -15.62
C ARG A 161 -45.18 -5.13 -16.80
N LEU A 162 -44.66 -6.34 -17.04
CA LEU A 162 -45.34 -7.38 -17.79
C LEU A 162 -46.05 -8.29 -16.77
N ALA A 163 -47.38 -8.27 -16.78
CA ALA A 163 -48.16 -8.97 -15.77
C ALA A 163 -48.02 -10.50 -15.87
N ASN A 164 -48.24 -11.18 -14.74
CA ASN A 164 -48.28 -12.63 -14.70
C ASN A 164 -49.33 -13.18 -15.69
N MET A 165 -49.01 -14.32 -16.31
CA MET A 165 -49.82 -14.99 -17.34
C MET A 165 -50.00 -14.19 -18.65
N SER A 166 -49.31 -13.07 -18.81
CA SER A 166 -49.21 -12.37 -20.10
C SER A 166 -47.95 -12.82 -20.84
N THR A 167 -48.02 -12.83 -22.17
CA THR A 167 -46.88 -13.15 -23.04
C THR A 167 -46.66 -12.01 -24.01
N MET A 168 -45.40 -11.61 -24.19
CA MET A 168 -44.97 -10.65 -25.19
C MET A 168 -44.12 -11.36 -26.24
N THR A 169 -44.40 -11.13 -27.52
CA THR A 169 -43.53 -11.54 -28.63
C THR A 169 -42.92 -10.29 -29.26
N GLY A 170 -41.62 -10.10 -29.09
CA GLY A 170 -40.91 -8.86 -29.43
C GLY A 170 -39.91 -8.47 -28.34
N ASP A 171 -39.13 -7.42 -28.60
CA ASP A 171 -38.09 -6.96 -27.68
C ASP A 171 -38.64 -5.93 -26.69
N PHE A 172 -38.20 -6.05 -25.43
CA PHE A 172 -38.45 -5.07 -24.36
C PHE A 172 -37.18 -4.26 -24.10
N LEU A 173 -37.22 -2.96 -24.36
CA LEU A 173 -36.08 -2.04 -24.24
C LEU A 173 -36.40 -0.88 -23.31
N HIS A 174 -35.64 -0.75 -22.21
CA HIS A 174 -35.56 0.45 -21.38
C HIS A 174 -34.21 1.13 -21.58
N GLY A 175 -34.17 2.22 -22.34
CA GLY A 175 -33.00 3.07 -22.59
C GLY A 175 -33.00 4.43 -21.86
N GLY A 176 -34.10 4.77 -21.16
CA GLY A 176 -34.31 6.06 -20.52
C GLY A 176 -33.96 6.11 -19.02
N THR A 177 -34.68 6.94 -18.25
CA THR A 177 -34.55 6.96 -16.78
C THR A 177 -35.79 6.37 -16.13
N LEU A 178 -35.62 5.48 -15.16
CA LEU A 178 -36.70 4.92 -14.37
C LEU A 178 -36.40 5.10 -12.88
N SER A 179 -37.29 5.79 -12.17
CA SER A 179 -37.21 5.96 -10.72
C SER A 179 -38.49 5.51 -10.07
N ILE A 180 -38.40 4.56 -9.14
CA ILE A 180 -39.51 4.15 -8.28
C ILE A 180 -39.19 4.38 -6.81
N PHE A 181 -40.12 5.00 -6.09
CA PHE A 181 -39.98 5.32 -4.67
C PHE A 181 -41.22 4.85 -3.92
N GLY A 182 -41.04 3.91 -3.01
CA GLY A 182 -42.07 3.26 -2.23
C GLY A 182 -41.68 1.83 -1.86
N ALA A 183 -42.28 1.27 -0.81
CA ALA A 183 -42.06 -0.10 -0.37
C ALA A 183 -42.74 -1.13 -1.29
N ASN A 184 -42.21 -2.36 -1.30
CA ASN A 184 -42.67 -3.50 -2.10
C ASN A 184 -42.88 -3.14 -3.58
N SER A 185 -42.01 -2.28 -4.11
CA SER A 185 -42.18 -1.69 -5.43
C SER A 185 -41.03 -2.11 -6.35
N VAL A 186 -41.34 -2.27 -7.64
CA VAL A 186 -40.38 -2.82 -8.61
C VAL A 186 -40.16 -1.85 -9.77
N GLY A 187 -38.91 -1.59 -10.13
CA GLY A 187 -38.60 -0.73 -11.27
C GLY A 187 -39.12 -1.33 -12.58
N VAL A 188 -38.54 -2.47 -12.98
CA VAL A 188 -38.96 -3.29 -14.13
C VAL A 188 -39.36 -4.67 -13.63
N ASP A 189 -40.62 -5.05 -13.81
CA ASP A 189 -41.21 -6.29 -13.29
C ASP A 189 -41.70 -7.18 -14.45
N ILE A 190 -40.95 -8.23 -14.75
CA ILE A 190 -41.26 -9.19 -15.83
C ILE A 190 -41.84 -10.44 -15.18
N ALA A 191 -43.14 -10.40 -14.91
CA ALA A 191 -43.86 -11.51 -14.30
C ALA A 191 -44.47 -12.50 -15.32
N GLY A 192 -44.63 -12.07 -16.58
CA GLY A 192 -45.01 -12.89 -17.72
C GLY A 192 -43.83 -13.20 -18.64
N ASP A 193 -44.09 -13.91 -19.74
CA ASP A 193 -43.03 -14.43 -20.61
C ASP A 193 -42.69 -13.46 -21.76
N ILE A 194 -41.41 -13.31 -22.06
CA ILE A 194 -40.89 -12.56 -23.21
C ILE A 194 -40.31 -13.55 -24.25
N ILE A 195 -40.94 -13.60 -25.42
CA ILE A 195 -40.40 -14.24 -26.61
C ILE A 195 -39.63 -13.19 -27.40
N GLY A 196 -38.39 -12.93 -26.99
CA GLY A 196 -37.54 -11.84 -27.47
C GLY A 196 -36.44 -11.50 -26.46
N ASN A 197 -35.74 -10.38 -26.67
CA ASN A 197 -34.69 -9.91 -25.77
C ASN A 197 -35.23 -8.91 -24.72
N LEU A 198 -34.57 -8.87 -23.57
CA LEU A 198 -34.77 -7.85 -22.54
C LEU A 198 -33.51 -7.00 -22.41
N ALA A 199 -33.60 -5.72 -22.78
CA ALA A 199 -32.48 -4.80 -22.73
C ALA A 199 -32.76 -3.63 -21.77
N ILE A 200 -31.87 -3.45 -20.80
CA ILE A 200 -31.88 -2.33 -19.84
C ILE A 200 -30.64 -1.47 -20.12
N GLY A 201 -30.75 -0.59 -21.11
CA GLY A 201 -29.71 0.37 -21.48
C GLY A 201 -29.81 1.74 -20.78
N GLY A 202 -30.89 1.95 -20.04
CA GLY A 202 -31.17 3.14 -19.25
C GLY A 202 -30.91 2.96 -17.76
N THR A 203 -31.03 4.03 -16.99
CA THR A 203 -30.89 3.96 -15.53
C THR A 203 -32.17 3.43 -14.87
N VAL A 204 -32.02 2.60 -13.84
CA VAL A 204 -33.14 2.10 -13.02
C VAL A 204 -32.78 2.28 -11.54
N ARG A 205 -33.60 3.05 -10.82
CA ARG A 205 -33.43 3.26 -9.38
C ARG A 205 -34.71 2.88 -8.65
N ALA A 206 -34.61 1.95 -7.70
CA ALA A 206 -35.70 1.66 -6.78
C ALA A 206 -35.29 2.01 -5.35
N THR A 207 -36.20 2.64 -4.60
CA THR A 207 -35.97 2.99 -3.20
C THR A 207 -37.17 2.67 -2.35
N GLY A 208 -36.95 1.87 -1.31
CA GLY A 208 -37.97 1.46 -0.35
C GLY A 208 -37.74 0.07 0.21
N GLU A 209 -38.44 -0.24 1.30
CA GLU A 209 -38.39 -1.55 1.93
C GLU A 209 -38.89 -2.65 0.96
N ASN A 210 -38.17 -3.77 0.87
CA ASN A 210 -38.45 -4.89 -0.04
C ASN A 210 -38.57 -4.51 -1.53
N SER A 211 -38.12 -3.32 -1.91
CA SER A 211 -38.19 -2.87 -3.31
C SER A 211 -37.02 -3.39 -4.12
N GLN A 212 -37.28 -3.64 -5.40
CA GLN A 212 -36.32 -4.21 -6.35
C GLN A 212 -36.21 -3.31 -7.58
N ALA A 213 -35.04 -3.22 -8.20
CA ALA A 213 -34.92 -2.43 -9.43
C ALA A 213 -35.41 -3.25 -10.63
N VAL A 214 -35.04 -4.53 -10.71
CA VAL A 214 -35.47 -5.44 -11.77
C VAL A 214 -35.87 -6.78 -11.16
N ASN A 215 -37.07 -7.26 -11.48
CA ASN A 215 -37.56 -8.58 -11.13
C ASN A 215 -37.95 -9.32 -12.40
N ILE A 216 -37.48 -10.56 -12.57
CA ILE A 216 -37.75 -11.40 -13.74
C ILE A 216 -38.17 -12.77 -13.26
N SER A 217 -39.48 -12.98 -13.12
CA SER A 217 -40.05 -14.27 -12.70
C SER A 217 -40.65 -15.07 -13.86
N GLY A 218 -40.93 -14.43 -15.00
CA GLY A 218 -41.31 -15.12 -16.24
C GLY A 218 -40.11 -15.48 -17.10
N ASP A 219 -40.33 -16.33 -18.11
CA ASP A 219 -39.25 -16.80 -18.99
C ASP A 219 -38.89 -15.74 -20.05
N VAL A 220 -37.60 -15.61 -20.38
CA VAL A 220 -37.10 -14.77 -21.49
C VAL A 220 -36.39 -15.67 -22.50
N SER A 221 -36.93 -15.78 -23.71
CA SER A 221 -36.34 -16.67 -24.72
C SER A 221 -35.02 -16.17 -25.30
N GLY A 222 -34.78 -14.85 -25.25
CA GLY A 222 -33.58 -14.19 -25.74
C GLY A 222 -32.58 -13.84 -24.63
N ALA A 223 -31.70 -12.88 -24.91
CA ALA A 223 -30.69 -12.42 -23.98
C ALA A 223 -31.21 -11.32 -23.05
N ILE A 224 -30.59 -11.22 -21.86
CA ILE A 224 -30.70 -10.07 -20.97
C ILE A 224 -29.44 -9.24 -21.08
N THR A 225 -29.56 -7.95 -21.44
CA THR A 225 -28.40 -7.04 -21.56
C THR A 225 -28.57 -5.80 -20.69
N LEU A 226 -27.54 -5.46 -19.92
CA LEU A 226 -27.48 -4.31 -19.03
C LEU A 226 -26.28 -3.44 -19.38
N THR A 227 -26.50 -2.16 -19.71
CA THR A 227 -25.39 -1.27 -20.14
C THR A 227 -25.30 0.05 -19.37
N ASN A 228 -26.08 0.18 -18.29
CA ASN A 228 -26.15 1.37 -17.46
C ASN A 228 -26.41 1.05 -15.98
N ALA A 229 -26.60 2.08 -15.16
CA ALA A 229 -26.74 1.95 -13.71
C ALA A 229 -28.11 1.42 -13.26
N ILE A 230 -28.09 0.34 -12.49
CA ILE A 230 -29.20 -0.23 -11.73
C ILE A 230 -28.86 -0.14 -10.25
N SER A 231 -29.76 0.46 -9.46
CA SER A 231 -29.51 0.68 -8.03
C SER A 231 -30.73 0.43 -7.16
N THR A 232 -30.51 -0.19 -5.99
CA THR A 232 -31.51 -0.35 -4.94
C THR A 232 -30.99 0.04 -3.57
N SER A 233 -31.87 0.64 -2.77
CA SER A 233 -31.62 0.98 -1.36
C SER A 233 -32.93 1.09 -0.59
N GLY A 234 -32.93 0.64 0.67
CA GLY A 234 -34.06 0.86 1.58
C GLY A 234 -33.94 2.15 2.38
N PHE A 235 -32.76 2.77 2.40
CA PHE A 235 -32.40 3.78 3.39
C PHE A 235 -32.79 5.20 2.98
N VAL A 236 -33.62 5.81 3.81
CA VAL A 236 -34.02 7.22 3.72
C VAL A 236 -33.80 7.90 5.06
N ASN A 237 -33.57 9.21 5.08
CA ASN A 237 -33.53 9.96 6.34
C ASN A 237 -34.95 10.20 6.89
N SER A 238 -35.07 10.86 8.06
CA SER A 238 -36.35 11.21 8.68
C SER A 238 -37.24 12.15 7.84
N SER A 239 -36.67 12.85 6.84
CA SER A 239 -37.42 13.68 5.90
C SER A 239 -37.80 12.95 4.60
N GLY A 240 -37.49 11.66 4.47
CA GLY A 240 -37.74 10.88 3.24
C GLY A 240 -36.75 11.09 2.11
N ALA A 241 -35.64 11.79 2.35
CA ALA A 241 -34.57 11.92 1.38
C ALA A 241 -33.73 10.65 1.34
N ILE A 242 -33.40 10.20 0.12
CA ILE A 242 -32.63 8.98 -0.11
C ILE A 242 -31.19 9.17 0.37
N LEU A 243 -30.67 8.19 1.10
CA LEU A 243 -29.28 8.19 1.50
C LEU A 243 -28.41 7.53 0.44
N THR A 244 -27.38 8.24 -0.03
CA THR A 244 -26.51 7.81 -1.14
C THR A 244 -25.09 7.46 -0.70
N ALA A 245 -24.77 7.64 0.59
CA ALA A 245 -23.48 7.33 1.18
C ALA A 245 -23.67 6.89 2.63
N ARG A 246 -22.77 6.02 3.11
CA ARG A 246 -22.78 5.54 4.50
C ARG A 246 -22.72 6.75 5.46
N PRO A 247 -23.64 6.89 6.44
CA PRO A 247 -23.62 7.99 7.37
C PRO A 247 -22.47 7.85 8.39
N ASP A 248 -22.05 8.97 8.97
CA ASP A 248 -21.19 8.98 10.15
C ASP A 248 -21.90 8.36 11.36
N LEU A 249 -21.18 8.18 12.48
CA LEU A 249 -21.75 7.56 13.67
C LEU A 249 -23.04 8.24 14.14
N ALA A 250 -23.10 9.58 14.15
CA ALA A 250 -24.28 10.33 14.55
C ALA A 250 -25.48 10.07 13.62
N GLY A 251 -25.24 10.01 12.31
CA GLY A 251 -26.26 9.66 11.32
C GLY A 251 -26.76 8.22 11.47
N ARG A 252 -25.88 7.26 11.75
CA ARG A 252 -26.26 5.86 11.99
C ARG A 252 -27.06 5.70 13.29
N LEU A 253 -26.66 6.39 14.35
CA LEU A 253 -27.42 6.45 15.60
C LEU A 253 -28.81 7.08 15.37
N ALA A 254 -28.91 8.16 14.61
CA ALA A 254 -30.20 8.77 14.27
C ALA A 254 -31.13 7.82 13.49
N LEU A 255 -30.59 7.01 12.56
CA LEU A 255 -31.36 5.97 11.87
C LEU A 255 -31.85 4.88 12.84
N THR A 256 -31.00 4.50 13.81
CA THR A 256 -31.32 3.50 14.83
C THR A 256 -32.37 4.02 15.82
N ASP A 257 -32.23 5.26 16.31
CA ASP A 257 -33.15 5.93 17.23
C ASP A 257 -34.54 6.16 16.61
N THR A 258 -34.57 6.45 15.31
CA THR A 258 -35.83 6.57 14.55
C THR A 258 -36.32 5.23 14.01
N ALA A 259 -35.63 4.13 14.33
CA ALA A 259 -35.81 2.76 13.84
C ALA A 259 -36.12 2.69 12.32
N ASN A 260 -35.44 3.55 11.56
CA ASN A 260 -35.49 3.61 10.11
C ASN A 260 -34.40 2.72 9.51
N LEU A 261 -34.51 1.41 9.77
CA LEU A 261 -33.56 0.35 9.37
C LEU A 261 -34.07 -0.44 8.16
N ARG A 262 -34.78 0.23 7.25
CA ARG A 262 -35.45 -0.39 6.10
C ARG A 262 -34.45 -1.06 5.17
N GLN A 263 -34.71 -2.32 4.82
CA GLN A 263 -33.91 -3.11 3.88
C GLN A 263 -34.61 -3.18 2.53
N ALA A 264 -33.90 -2.91 1.43
CA ALA A 264 -34.42 -3.19 0.10
C ALA A 264 -34.26 -4.70 -0.24
N GLY A 265 -34.96 -5.13 -1.28
CA GLY A 265 -34.68 -6.42 -1.92
C GLY A 265 -33.46 -6.33 -2.84
N SER A 266 -33.20 -7.44 -3.56
CA SER A 266 -32.14 -7.49 -4.55
C SER A 266 -32.29 -6.43 -5.63
N ALA A 267 -31.16 -5.93 -6.15
CA ALA A 267 -31.22 -4.98 -7.26
C ALA A 267 -31.78 -5.66 -8.52
N ILE A 268 -31.33 -6.89 -8.76
CA ILE A 268 -31.85 -7.76 -9.81
C ILE A 268 -32.21 -9.10 -9.18
N GLN A 269 -33.45 -9.55 -9.37
CA GLN A 269 -33.88 -10.90 -9.06
C GLN A 269 -34.34 -11.62 -10.32
N ILE A 270 -33.88 -12.86 -10.50
CA ILE A 270 -34.22 -13.72 -11.64
C ILE A 270 -34.67 -15.07 -11.12
N SER A 271 -35.86 -15.50 -11.53
CA SER A 271 -36.50 -16.76 -11.17
C SER A 271 -37.14 -17.48 -12.36
N GLY A 272 -37.05 -16.93 -13.58
CA GLY A 272 -37.46 -17.57 -14.83
C GLY A 272 -36.28 -18.04 -15.67
N ASN A 273 -36.54 -18.89 -16.68
CA ASN A 273 -35.52 -19.38 -17.61
C ASN A 273 -35.08 -18.29 -18.59
N ILE A 274 -33.79 -18.22 -18.89
CA ILE A 274 -33.21 -17.24 -19.81
C ILE A 274 -32.51 -17.98 -20.96
N GLY A 275 -32.97 -17.78 -22.18
CA GLY A 275 -32.44 -18.51 -23.35
C GLY A 275 -31.08 -18.01 -23.84
N GLY A 276 -30.85 -16.69 -23.84
CA GLY A 276 -29.67 -16.05 -24.43
C GLY A 276 -28.68 -15.46 -23.44
N GLY A 277 -28.62 -15.98 -22.21
CA GLY A 277 -27.72 -15.54 -21.16
C GLY A 277 -27.95 -14.12 -20.62
N ILE A 278 -27.10 -13.73 -19.68
CA ILE A 278 -27.14 -12.45 -18.98
C ILE A 278 -25.80 -11.74 -19.19
N ASN A 279 -25.84 -10.53 -19.74
CA ASN A 279 -24.64 -9.75 -20.03
C ASN A 279 -24.70 -8.36 -19.38
N ILE A 280 -23.80 -8.12 -18.42
CA ILE A 280 -23.53 -6.80 -17.84
C ILE A 280 -22.42 -6.17 -18.69
N SER A 281 -22.82 -5.43 -19.71
CA SER A 281 -21.94 -5.09 -20.83
C SER A 281 -21.47 -3.65 -20.82
N GLU A 282 -20.33 -3.44 -21.47
CA GLU A 282 -19.91 -2.12 -21.93
C GLU A 282 -20.76 -1.67 -23.12
N ASN A 283 -21.22 -0.42 -23.09
CA ASN A 283 -21.77 0.24 -24.27
C ASN A 283 -20.66 0.98 -24.97
N ARG A 284 -20.27 0.52 -26.17
CA ARG A 284 -19.25 1.17 -26.99
C ARG A 284 -19.87 1.78 -28.23
N ASN A 285 -19.33 2.92 -28.65
CA ASN A 285 -19.70 3.53 -29.91
C ASN A 285 -19.32 2.59 -31.06
N PRO A 286 -20.26 2.21 -31.95
CA PRO A 286 -20.00 1.20 -32.98
C PRO A 286 -18.99 1.66 -34.04
N ASP A 287 -18.85 2.97 -34.25
CA ASP A 287 -17.94 3.54 -35.26
C ASP A 287 -16.52 3.79 -34.72
N THR A 288 -16.41 4.20 -33.45
CA THR A 288 -15.12 4.60 -32.85
C THR A 288 -14.57 3.61 -31.81
N ASN A 289 -15.37 2.61 -31.42
CA ASN A 289 -15.10 1.69 -30.31
C ASN A 289 -14.85 2.39 -28.95
N ALA A 290 -15.20 3.68 -28.84
CA ALA A 290 -15.05 4.43 -27.60
C ALA A 290 -16.12 3.99 -26.59
N LEU A 291 -15.72 3.78 -25.34
CA LEU A 291 -16.64 3.48 -24.24
C LEU A 291 -17.60 4.65 -24.00
N VAL A 292 -18.90 4.39 -24.06
CA VAL A 292 -19.99 5.35 -23.86
C VAL A 292 -20.55 5.23 -22.45
N SER A 293 -20.81 3.99 -22.00
CA SER A 293 -21.26 3.67 -20.64
C SER A 293 -20.88 2.24 -20.29
N THR A 294 -20.99 1.88 -19.02
CA THR A 294 -20.73 0.52 -18.53
C THR A 294 -21.89 0.10 -17.64
N GLY A 295 -22.36 -1.14 -17.79
CA GLY A 295 -23.34 -1.73 -16.88
C GLY A 295 -22.86 -1.64 -15.43
N SER A 296 -23.72 -1.18 -14.53
CA SER A 296 -23.42 -1.20 -13.10
C SER A 296 -24.64 -1.61 -12.30
N VAL A 297 -24.45 -2.49 -11.32
CA VAL A 297 -25.48 -2.93 -10.39
C VAL A 297 -24.99 -2.64 -8.99
N THR A 298 -25.77 -1.89 -8.22
CA THR A 298 -25.44 -1.53 -6.84
C THR A 298 -26.61 -1.81 -5.92
N MET A 299 -26.37 -2.57 -4.87
CA MET A 299 -27.34 -2.84 -3.81
C MET A 299 -26.78 -2.32 -2.49
N VAL A 300 -27.61 -1.56 -1.77
CA VAL A 300 -27.28 -1.02 -0.46
C VAL A 300 -28.24 -1.63 0.55
N GLY A 301 -27.73 -2.51 1.42
CA GLY A 301 -28.53 -3.35 2.31
C GLY A 301 -27.96 -4.75 2.48
N SER A 302 -28.78 -5.69 2.93
CA SER A 302 -28.38 -7.07 3.22
C SER A 302 -28.83 -8.10 2.18
N ALA A 303 -29.61 -7.72 1.18
CA ALA A 303 -30.01 -8.60 0.09
C ALA A 303 -28.85 -8.83 -0.90
N PRO A 304 -28.84 -9.88 -1.73
CA PRO A 304 -27.87 -9.97 -2.82
C PRO A 304 -28.07 -8.86 -3.86
N ALA A 305 -27.02 -8.29 -4.46
CA ALA A 305 -27.19 -7.32 -5.54
C ALA A 305 -27.82 -7.97 -6.78
N ILE A 306 -27.31 -9.14 -7.16
CA ILE A 306 -27.93 -10.03 -8.15
C ILE A 306 -28.28 -11.34 -7.45
N LEU A 307 -29.55 -11.73 -7.53
CA LEU A 307 -30.05 -13.02 -7.08
C LEU A 307 -30.61 -13.78 -8.28
N ILE A 308 -30.03 -14.94 -8.58
CA ILE A 308 -30.59 -15.91 -9.53
C ILE A 308 -31.02 -17.11 -8.71
N ASP A 309 -32.33 -17.30 -8.59
CA ASP A 309 -32.91 -18.35 -7.77
C ASP A 309 -34.24 -18.82 -8.36
N GLY A 310 -34.30 -20.12 -8.70
CA GLY A 310 -35.52 -20.78 -9.16
C GLY A 310 -36.57 -21.04 -8.06
N ASN A 311 -36.28 -20.66 -6.81
CA ASN A 311 -37.12 -20.79 -5.62
C ASN A 311 -37.66 -22.22 -5.42
N GLY A 312 -36.77 -23.21 -5.46
CA GLY A 312 -37.08 -24.63 -5.34
C GLY A 312 -37.38 -25.35 -6.67
N THR A 313 -37.38 -24.64 -7.81
CA THR A 313 -37.49 -25.23 -9.14
C THR A 313 -36.27 -24.83 -9.99
N PRO A 314 -35.38 -25.77 -10.33
CA PRO A 314 -34.19 -25.46 -11.12
C PRO A 314 -34.51 -24.75 -12.44
N ILE A 315 -33.94 -23.56 -12.64
CA ILE A 315 -34.03 -22.81 -13.91
C ILE A 315 -32.75 -22.94 -14.74
N ALA A 316 -32.88 -22.75 -16.05
CA ALA A 316 -31.75 -22.79 -16.98
C ALA A 316 -31.42 -21.39 -17.52
N ILE A 317 -30.14 -21.03 -17.51
CA ILE A 317 -29.59 -19.84 -18.15
C ILE A 317 -28.64 -20.29 -19.26
N GLY A 318 -29.02 -20.02 -20.51
CA GLY A 318 -28.20 -20.31 -21.70
C GLY A 318 -27.02 -19.34 -21.84
N ILE A 319 -26.14 -19.58 -22.81
CA ILE A 319 -24.96 -18.73 -23.07
C ILE A 319 -25.30 -17.40 -23.74
N VAL A 320 -24.45 -16.37 -23.50
CA VAL A 320 -24.59 -15.04 -24.13
C VAL A 320 -24.23 -15.03 -25.61
N ALA A 321 -23.26 -15.85 -26.02
CA ALA A 321 -22.78 -15.87 -27.40
C ALA A 321 -23.85 -16.30 -28.40
N GLN A 322 -23.94 -15.56 -29.51
CA GLN A 322 -24.73 -15.98 -30.68
C GLN A 322 -23.97 -16.95 -31.59
N ILE A 323 -22.64 -16.97 -31.51
CA ILE A 323 -21.75 -17.79 -32.33
C ILE A 323 -20.97 -18.72 -31.39
N THR A 324 -21.11 -20.02 -31.58
CA THR A 324 -20.49 -21.05 -30.73
C THR A 324 -19.42 -21.87 -31.44
N ASP A 325 -19.22 -21.69 -32.75
CA ASP A 325 -18.20 -22.38 -33.52
C ASP A 325 -16.85 -21.66 -33.38
N PRO A 326 -15.83 -22.27 -32.73
CA PRO A 326 -14.52 -21.65 -32.58
C PRO A 326 -13.78 -21.39 -33.89
N ALA A 327 -14.22 -21.98 -35.01
CA ALA A 327 -13.65 -21.74 -36.33
C ALA A 327 -14.23 -20.51 -37.05
N ASP A 328 -15.29 -19.90 -36.52
CA ASP A 328 -15.87 -18.67 -37.07
C ASP A 328 -14.97 -17.47 -36.76
N GLU A 329 -14.84 -16.54 -37.71
CA GLU A 329 -14.01 -15.33 -37.56
C GLU A 329 -14.55 -14.36 -36.50
N ASN A 330 -15.85 -14.47 -36.17
CA ASN A 330 -16.52 -13.63 -35.18
C ASN A 330 -16.75 -14.38 -33.85
N PHE A 331 -16.09 -15.53 -33.66
CA PHE A 331 -16.12 -16.24 -32.38
C PHE A 331 -15.48 -15.37 -31.29
N ASP A 332 -16.22 -15.17 -30.20
CA ASP A 332 -15.73 -14.50 -29.00
C ASP A 332 -15.77 -15.49 -27.83
N ALA A 333 -14.59 -15.80 -27.30
CA ALA A 333 -14.42 -16.71 -26.18
C ALA A 333 -15.00 -16.13 -24.88
N GLU A 334 -14.99 -14.80 -24.71
CA GLU A 334 -15.46 -14.13 -23.49
C GLU A 334 -16.99 -14.20 -23.35
N LEU A 335 -17.72 -14.44 -24.45
CA LEU A 335 -19.18 -14.53 -24.46
C LEU A 335 -19.72 -15.97 -24.35
N GLN A 336 -18.86 -17.00 -24.28
CA GLN A 336 -19.25 -18.42 -24.19
C GLN A 336 -19.69 -18.85 -22.77
N TYR A 337 -20.37 -17.96 -22.06
CA TYR A 337 -20.79 -18.12 -20.68
C TYR A 337 -22.23 -17.64 -20.52
N ALA A 338 -22.98 -18.25 -19.61
CA ALA A 338 -24.36 -17.87 -19.30
C ALA A 338 -24.45 -16.54 -18.57
N PHE A 339 -23.43 -16.21 -17.78
CA PHE A 339 -23.32 -14.92 -17.13
C PHE A 339 -21.99 -14.27 -17.47
N VAL A 340 -22.04 -13.08 -18.05
CA VAL A 340 -20.86 -12.28 -18.42
C VAL A 340 -20.92 -10.93 -17.70
N ASN A 341 -19.91 -10.63 -16.89
CA ASN A 341 -19.72 -9.31 -16.28
C ASN A 341 -18.53 -8.58 -16.88
N GLN A 342 -18.80 -7.54 -17.66
CA GLN A 342 -17.82 -6.55 -18.13
C GLN A 342 -17.92 -5.24 -17.33
N GLY A 343 -18.85 -5.17 -16.37
CA GLY A 343 -19.19 -3.95 -15.64
C GLY A 343 -18.89 -3.99 -14.14
N LEU A 344 -19.64 -3.19 -13.37
CA LEU A 344 -19.44 -3.02 -11.94
C LEU A 344 -20.59 -3.65 -11.14
N LEU A 345 -20.29 -4.61 -10.28
CA LEU A 345 -21.28 -5.28 -9.43
C LEU A 345 -20.92 -5.06 -7.96
N PHE A 346 -21.68 -4.23 -7.25
CA PHE A 346 -21.38 -3.84 -5.87
C PHE A 346 -22.53 -4.14 -4.91
N SER A 347 -22.16 -4.61 -3.73
CA SER A 347 -23.05 -4.75 -2.58
C SER A 347 -22.40 -4.11 -1.37
N ASP A 348 -23.04 -3.10 -0.77
CA ASP A 348 -22.49 -2.39 0.37
C ASP A 348 -23.42 -2.49 1.59
N GLY A 349 -22.90 -3.04 2.68
CA GLY A 349 -23.49 -2.99 4.01
C GLY A 349 -23.49 -1.56 4.52
N PHE A 350 -24.65 -0.91 4.46
CA PHE A 350 -24.81 0.51 4.80
C PHE A 350 -24.63 0.84 6.29
N LEU A 351 -25.05 -0.07 7.17
CA LEU A 351 -25.00 0.03 8.61
C LEU A 351 -24.03 -1.01 9.16
N ASP A 352 -23.70 -0.85 10.44
CA ASP A 352 -22.89 -1.82 11.15
C ASP A 352 -23.67 -3.15 11.28
N ASP A 353 -22.94 -4.26 11.22
CA ASP A 353 -23.45 -5.62 11.47
C ASP A 353 -24.49 -6.10 10.45
N MET A 354 -24.32 -5.67 9.20
CA MET A 354 -25.10 -6.16 8.06
C MET A 354 -24.25 -6.98 7.12
N ASN A 355 -24.81 -8.10 6.65
CA ASN A 355 -24.27 -8.86 5.53
C ASN A 355 -24.32 -8.06 4.24
N ALA A 356 -23.46 -8.41 3.29
CA ALA A 356 -23.52 -7.92 1.92
C ALA A 356 -23.16 -9.07 0.96
N THR A 357 -23.97 -9.27 -0.08
CA THR A 357 -23.73 -10.28 -1.10
C THR A 357 -23.82 -9.66 -2.49
N THR A 358 -22.79 -9.79 -3.32
CA THR A 358 -22.84 -9.21 -4.68
C THR A 358 -23.64 -10.08 -5.65
N PHE A 359 -23.35 -11.37 -5.70
CA PHE A 359 -23.96 -12.33 -6.60
C PHE A 359 -24.30 -13.61 -5.84
N SER A 360 -25.55 -14.07 -5.97
CA SER A 360 -26.04 -15.30 -5.35
C SER A 360 -26.73 -16.17 -6.38
N LEU A 361 -26.37 -17.45 -6.41
CA LEU A 361 -26.93 -18.47 -7.29
C LEU A 361 -27.52 -19.63 -6.46
N GLY A 362 -28.82 -19.85 -6.62
CA GLY A 362 -29.57 -20.98 -6.07
C GLY A 362 -30.49 -21.58 -7.14
N ASP A 363 -30.84 -22.87 -7.04
CA ASP A 363 -31.79 -23.55 -7.92
C ASP A 363 -31.70 -23.13 -9.40
N ALA A 364 -30.49 -23.06 -9.95
CA ALA A 364 -30.24 -22.55 -11.30
C ALA A 364 -28.97 -23.15 -11.89
N ASN A 365 -28.97 -23.40 -13.20
CA ASN A 365 -27.82 -23.89 -13.94
C ASN A 365 -27.34 -22.85 -14.96
N LEU A 366 -26.10 -22.39 -14.80
CA LEU A 366 -25.42 -21.48 -15.72
C LEU A 366 -24.66 -22.29 -16.78
N GLU A 367 -25.21 -22.37 -17.99
CA GLU A 367 -24.54 -23.02 -19.12
C GLU A 367 -23.20 -22.35 -19.43
N GLY A 368 -22.12 -23.12 -19.56
CA GLY A 368 -20.78 -22.56 -19.79
C GLY A 368 -20.19 -21.80 -18.59
N GLY A 369 -20.95 -21.57 -17.53
CA GLY A 369 -20.49 -20.95 -16.29
C GLY A 369 -20.58 -19.42 -16.25
N PHE A 370 -19.65 -18.82 -15.52
CA PHE A 370 -19.61 -17.40 -15.18
C PHE A 370 -18.28 -16.78 -15.65
N ASN A 371 -18.32 -15.62 -16.30
CA ASN A 371 -17.14 -14.87 -16.74
C ASN A 371 -17.13 -13.45 -16.18
N ASN A 372 -16.10 -13.10 -15.42
CA ASN A 372 -15.86 -11.75 -14.89
C ASN A 372 -14.63 -11.11 -15.51
N VAL A 373 -14.87 -10.07 -16.28
CA VAL A 373 -13.87 -9.15 -16.84
C VAL A 373 -13.89 -7.81 -16.08
N GLY A 374 -15.05 -7.47 -15.49
CA GLY A 374 -15.27 -6.23 -14.75
C GLY A 374 -14.85 -6.29 -13.28
N ALA A 375 -15.54 -5.54 -12.43
CA ALA A 375 -15.28 -5.48 -10.99
C ALA A 375 -16.47 -5.95 -10.19
N MET A 376 -16.21 -6.81 -9.21
CA MET A 376 -17.19 -7.26 -8.23
C MET A 376 -16.69 -6.96 -6.82
N ARG A 377 -17.52 -6.33 -5.99
CA ARG A 377 -17.16 -5.97 -4.62
C ARG A 377 -18.30 -6.18 -3.64
N SER A 378 -17.96 -6.69 -2.47
CA SER A 378 -18.84 -6.69 -1.30
C SER A 378 -18.13 -6.03 -0.12
N THR A 379 -18.81 -5.07 0.54
CA THR A 379 -18.26 -4.32 1.69
C THR A 379 -19.19 -4.44 2.88
N VAL A 380 -18.66 -4.73 4.07
CA VAL A 380 -19.42 -4.75 5.33
C VAL A 380 -18.66 -4.02 6.44
N TYR A 381 -19.40 -3.52 7.43
CA TYR A 381 -18.84 -2.81 8.60
C TYR A 381 -19.28 -3.48 9.89
N ARG A 382 -18.35 -3.75 10.82
CA ARG A 382 -18.60 -4.47 12.07
C ARG A 382 -18.43 -3.56 13.27
N SER A 383 -19.43 -3.51 14.15
CA SER A 383 -19.30 -2.82 15.43
C SER A 383 -18.45 -3.63 16.43
N GLY A 384 -17.86 -2.92 17.41
CA GLY A 384 -17.20 -3.58 18.54
C GLY A 384 -18.21 -4.38 19.38
N ILE A 385 -17.70 -5.22 20.30
CA ILE A 385 -18.59 -5.95 21.21
C ILE A 385 -19.19 -4.96 22.21
N ASP A 386 -20.51 -4.74 22.13
CA ASP A 386 -21.24 -4.00 23.14
C ASP A 386 -21.28 -4.82 24.46
N PRO A 387 -20.70 -4.32 25.57
CA PRO A 387 -20.70 -5.02 26.85
C PRO A 387 -22.11 -5.23 27.43
N LEU A 388 -23.13 -4.56 26.90
CA LEU A 388 -24.52 -4.66 27.34
C LEU A 388 -25.40 -5.52 26.41
N ALA A 389 -24.86 -6.05 25.31
CA ALA A 389 -25.63 -6.88 24.37
C ALA A 389 -25.99 -8.25 24.96
N ALA A 390 -27.26 -8.65 24.82
CA ALA A 390 -27.82 -9.87 25.43
C ALA A 390 -27.66 -11.16 24.59
N GLY A 391 -26.89 -11.14 23.49
CA GLY A 391 -26.69 -12.30 22.63
C GLY A 391 -25.77 -12.03 21.44
N PRO A 392 -25.36 -13.07 20.69
CA PRO A 392 -24.59 -12.90 19.45
C PRO A 392 -25.38 -12.02 18.48
N THR A 393 -24.75 -10.96 18.00
CA THR A 393 -25.32 -10.11 16.93
C THR A 393 -25.34 -10.90 15.62
N PRO A 394 -26.24 -10.59 14.67
CA PRO A 394 -26.27 -11.22 13.35
C PRO A 394 -24.89 -11.29 12.69
N ASP A 395 -24.68 -12.33 11.88
CA ASP A 395 -23.45 -12.55 11.12
C ASP A 395 -23.18 -11.33 10.23
N ASN A 396 -21.90 -10.91 10.20
CA ASN A 396 -21.39 -9.82 9.39
C ASN A 396 -20.39 -10.39 8.41
N LEU A 397 -20.88 -10.69 7.22
CA LEU A 397 -20.15 -11.44 6.20
C LEU A 397 -20.25 -10.71 4.86
N ALA A 398 -19.12 -10.20 4.39
CA ALA A 398 -18.98 -9.73 3.01
C ALA A 398 -18.76 -10.94 2.09
N ARG A 399 -19.68 -11.15 1.15
CA ARG A 399 -19.57 -12.21 0.12
C ARG A 399 -19.69 -11.64 -1.27
N VAL A 400 -18.82 -12.04 -2.20
CA VAL A 400 -18.93 -11.55 -3.58
C VAL A 400 -19.72 -12.55 -4.43
N ILE A 401 -19.26 -13.78 -4.54
CA ILE A 401 -19.96 -14.84 -5.28
C ILE A 401 -20.37 -15.93 -4.30
N VAL A 402 -21.67 -16.24 -4.26
CA VAL A 402 -22.23 -17.34 -3.46
C VAL A 402 -22.94 -18.32 -4.39
N ILE A 403 -22.55 -19.59 -4.35
CA ILE A 403 -23.21 -20.68 -5.08
C ILE A 403 -23.69 -21.69 -4.05
N GLY A 404 -25.00 -21.91 -3.95
CA GLY A 404 -25.59 -22.83 -2.99
C GLY A 404 -26.96 -23.33 -3.42
N GLY A 405 -27.65 -24.09 -2.57
CA GLY A 405 -29.06 -24.43 -2.78
C GLY A 405 -29.38 -25.02 -4.16
N GLY A 406 -28.56 -25.95 -4.67
CA GLY A 406 -28.76 -26.54 -6.00
C GLY A 406 -28.26 -25.71 -7.19
N GLY A 407 -27.66 -24.54 -6.94
CA GLY A 407 -27.01 -23.71 -7.95
C GLY A 407 -25.77 -24.38 -8.56
N ILE A 408 -25.65 -24.29 -9.89
CA ILE A 408 -24.55 -24.90 -10.66
C ILE A 408 -23.92 -23.83 -11.55
N ALA A 409 -22.64 -23.54 -11.30
CA ALA A 409 -21.79 -22.78 -12.21
C ALA A 409 -20.57 -23.64 -12.57
N GLN A 410 -20.63 -24.35 -13.70
CA GLN A 410 -19.65 -25.37 -14.09
C GLN A 410 -18.20 -24.86 -14.03
N ARG A 411 -17.99 -23.59 -14.39
CA ARG A 411 -16.70 -22.91 -14.27
C ARG A 411 -16.88 -21.43 -13.95
N ILE A 412 -15.87 -20.85 -13.30
CA ILE A 412 -15.71 -19.41 -13.15
C ILE A 412 -14.45 -19.00 -13.89
N ASN A 413 -14.54 -17.99 -14.76
CA ASN A 413 -13.41 -17.33 -15.38
C ASN A 413 -13.29 -15.91 -14.84
N ASN A 414 -12.13 -15.52 -14.34
CA ASN A 414 -11.86 -14.19 -13.80
C ASN A 414 -10.63 -13.56 -14.46
N SER A 415 -10.87 -12.54 -15.28
CA SER A 415 -9.84 -11.62 -15.77
C SER A 415 -9.93 -10.23 -15.13
N GLY A 416 -11.04 -9.96 -14.42
CA GLY A 416 -11.28 -8.71 -13.70
C GLY A 416 -10.89 -8.78 -12.21
N THR A 417 -11.68 -8.10 -11.37
CA THR A 417 -11.48 -8.04 -9.92
C THR A 417 -12.66 -8.61 -9.15
N ILE A 418 -12.40 -9.41 -8.14
CA ILE A 418 -13.37 -9.94 -7.17
C ILE A 418 -12.81 -9.61 -5.78
N THR A 419 -13.50 -8.75 -5.03
CA THR A 419 -12.99 -8.25 -3.73
C THR A 419 -14.04 -8.27 -2.63
N ALA A 420 -13.83 -9.08 -1.59
CA ALA A 420 -14.59 -9.02 -0.34
C ALA A 420 -13.86 -8.15 0.69
N GLN A 421 -14.58 -7.23 1.34
CA GLN A 421 -14.03 -6.33 2.34
C GLN A 421 -14.87 -6.34 3.60
N GLY A 422 -14.27 -6.79 4.70
CA GLY A 422 -14.83 -6.64 6.04
C GLY A 422 -14.06 -5.58 6.81
N ILE A 423 -14.76 -4.62 7.39
CA ILE A 423 -14.15 -3.45 8.04
C ILE A 423 -14.67 -3.33 9.46
N GLU A 424 -13.78 -3.26 10.44
CA GLU A 424 -14.11 -2.86 11.80
C GLU A 424 -14.50 -1.38 11.82
N ALA A 425 -15.66 -1.04 12.38
CA ALA A 425 -16.20 0.31 12.44
C ALA A 425 -15.44 1.17 13.46
N GLY A 426 -14.21 1.57 13.11
CA GLY A 426 -13.31 2.33 13.98
C GLY A 426 -13.94 3.63 14.50
N ASP A 427 -14.81 4.27 13.71
CA ASP A 427 -15.54 5.47 14.12
C ASP A 427 -16.51 5.23 15.28
N ALA A 428 -17.04 4.02 15.42
CA ALA A 428 -17.87 3.62 16.56
C ALA A 428 -17.02 3.11 17.74
N ILE A 429 -15.94 2.38 17.46
CA ILE A 429 -15.13 1.70 18.47
C ILE A 429 -14.26 2.66 19.27
N TYR A 430 -13.68 3.65 18.60
CA TYR A 430 -12.82 4.66 19.21
C TYR A 430 -13.59 5.96 19.52
N ALA A 431 -14.92 5.90 19.57
CA ALA A 431 -15.76 7.06 19.89
C ALA A 431 -15.55 7.56 21.33
N ASP A 432 -15.31 6.64 22.27
CA ASP A 432 -14.90 6.93 23.65
C ASP A 432 -13.51 6.33 23.89
N LEU A 433 -12.47 7.17 23.83
CA LEU A 433 -11.08 6.73 24.02
C LEU A 433 -10.81 6.22 25.44
N ASP A 434 -11.63 6.60 26.42
CA ASP A 434 -11.52 6.11 27.80
C ASP A 434 -12.17 4.71 27.97
N ASN A 435 -13.06 4.30 27.03
CA ASN A 435 -13.72 2.99 27.01
C ASN A 435 -13.80 2.42 25.59
N ILE A 436 -12.65 2.10 25.00
CA ILE A 436 -12.58 1.47 23.69
C ILE A 436 -13.35 0.14 23.69
N LEU A 437 -14.23 -0.06 22.71
CA LEU A 437 -15.00 -1.30 22.59
C LEU A 437 -14.08 -2.49 22.26
N ALA A 438 -14.38 -3.65 22.86
CA ALA A 438 -13.63 -4.88 22.60
C ALA A 438 -13.75 -5.32 21.13
N PRO A 439 -12.68 -5.90 20.54
CA PRO A 439 -12.68 -6.31 19.14
C PRO A 439 -13.68 -7.43 18.89
N ASN A 440 -14.27 -7.42 17.69
CA ASN A 440 -15.27 -8.38 17.24
C ASN A 440 -14.77 -9.06 15.96
N MET A 441 -15.24 -10.28 15.68
CA MET A 441 -14.85 -10.99 14.46
C MET A 441 -15.48 -10.32 13.24
N VAL A 442 -14.62 -9.99 12.27
CA VAL A 442 -14.99 -9.48 10.95
C VAL A 442 -14.77 -10.58 9.92
N PHE A 443 -15.74 -10.81 9.03
CA PHE A 443 -15.64 -11.89 8.03
C PHE A 443 -15.74 -11.36 6.60
N ALA A 444 -14.84 -11.82 5.74
CA ALA A 444 -14.86 -11.52 4.31
C ALA A 444 -14.56 -12.79 3.50
N THR A 445 -15.43 -13.13 2.55
CA THR A 445 -15.26 -14.28 1.65
C THR A 445 -15.48 -13.87 0.19
N ALA A 446 -14.47 -13.99 -0.68
CA ALA A 446 -14.62 -13.53 -2.06
C ALA A 446 -15.52 -14.49 -2.86
N ILE A 447 -15.18 -15.77 -2.90
CA ILE A 447 -15.97 -16.82 -3.55
C ILE A 447 -16.33 -17.90 -2.52
N GLU A 448 -17.62 -18.17 -2.36
CA GLU A 448 -18.13 -19.18 -1.44
C GLU A 448 -19.05 -20.16 -2.19
N VAL A 449 -18.64 -21.43 -2.24
CA VAL A 449 -19.50 -22.53 -2.71
C VAL A 449 -20.01 -23.25 -1.47
N LEU A 450 -21.30 -23.10 -1.20
CA LEU A 450 -21.96 -23.71 -0.06
C LEU A 450 -22.28 -25.18 -0.35
N ALA A 451 -22.50 -25.95 0.72
CA ALA A 451 -23.00 -27.31 0.60
C ALA A 451 -24.26 -27.37 -0.29
N GLY A 452 -24.25 -28.28 -1.26
CA GLY A 452 -25.33 -28.42 -2.26
C GLY A 452 -25.26 -27.47 -3.46
N GLY A 453 -24.27 -26.56 -3.50
CA GLY A 453 -23.86 -25.87 -4.73
C GLY A 453 -22.85 -26.68 -5.54
N SER A 454 -22.53 -26.24 -6.76
CA SER A 454 -21.50 -26.86 -7.60
C SER A 454 -20.70 -25.86 -8.43
N MET A 455 -19.38 -25.99 -8.36
CA MET A 455 -18.38 -25.30 -9.19
C MET A 455 -17.18 -26.22 -9.35
N GLU A 456 -16.87 -26.65 -10.58
CA GLU A 456 -15.79 -27.64 -10.82
C GLU A 456 -14.44 -26.99 -11.10
N ARG A 457 -14.43 -25.86 -11.82
CA ARG A 457 -13.21 -25.22 -12.30
C ARG A 457 -13.22 -23.72 -12.10
N LEU A 458 -12.05 -23.17 -11.79
CA LEU A 458 -11.83 -21.73 -11.73
C LEU A 458 -10.55 -21.39 -12.50
N SER A 459 -10.65 -20.41 -13.40
CA SER A 459 -9.48 -19.81 -14.04
C SER A 459 -9.37 -18.35 -13.62
N ASN A 460 -8.18 -17.95 -13.18
CA ASN A 460 -7.91 -16.60 -12.71
C ASN A 460 -6.68 -16.02 -13.40
N ILE A 461 -6.88 -15.00 -14.22
CA ILE A 461 -5.79 -14.13 -14.72
C ILE A 461 -5.87 -12.72 -14.11
N GLY A 462 -6.97 -12.41 -13.41
CA GLY A 462 -7.18 -11.15 -12.69
C GLY A 462 -6.84 -11.25 -11.20
N SER A 463 -7.66 -10.62 -10.36
CA SER A 463 -7.48 -10.63 -8.90
C SER A 463 -8.71 -11.17 -8.16
N ILE A 464 -8.46 -12.07 -7.22
CA ILE A 464 -9.43 -12.56 -6.22
C ILE A 464 -8.87 -12.22 -4.84
N SER A 465 -9.57 -11.40 -4.06
CA SER A 465 -9.07 -10.93 -2.78
C SER A 465 -10.14 -10.89 -1.70
N ALA A 466 -9.77 -11.31 -0.49
CA ALA A 466 -10.53 -11.08 0.73
C ALA A 466 -9.68 -10.25 1.70
N VAL A 467 -10.26 -9.17 2.22
CA VAL A 467 -9.55 -8.24 3.10
C VAL A 467 -10.38 -8.01 4.36
N VAL A 468 -9.73 -8.18 5.51
CA VAL A 468 -10.24 -7.71 6.80
C VAL A 468 -9.40 -6.53 7.26
N ILE A 469 -10.05 -5.43 7.56
CA ILE A 469 -9.45 -4.27 8.24
C ILE A 469 -10.02 -4.24 9.65
N GLY A 470 -9.26 -4.68 10.65
CA GLY A 470 -9.77 -4.87 12.00
C GLY A 470 -8.69 -5.30 12.98
N ARG A 471 -9.05 -5.52 14.24
CA ARG A 471 -8.18 -6.18 15.21
C ARG A 471 -8.33 -7.71 15.18
N ASN A 472 -9.55 -8.20 14.93
CA ASN A 472 -9.85 -9.63 14.78
C ASN A 472 -10.63 -9.90 13.48
N GLY A 473 -10.35 -11.01 12.79
CA GLY A 473 -11.23 -11.47 11.73
C GLY A 473 -10.70 -12.59 10.86
N GLU A 474 -11.54 -13.01 9.91
CA GLU A 474 -11.24 -14.07 8.95
C GLU A 474 -11.46 -13.55 7.53
N ALA A 475 -10.43 -13.69 6.69
CA ALA A 475 -10.48 -13.38 5.27
C ALA A 475 -10.27 -14.67 4.47
N VAL A 476 -11.20 -15.01 3.58
CA VAL A 476 -11.13 -16.20 2.72
C VAL A 476 -11.31 -15.84 1.25
N ALA A 477 -10.29 -16.01 0.41
CA ALA A 477 -10.44 -15.66 -1.00
C ALA A 477 -11.35 -16.66 -1.72
N ILE A 478 -11.14 -17.96 -1.55
CA ILE A 478 -11.96 -19.03 -2.14
C ILE A 478 -12.27 -20.07 -1.08
N ARG A 479 -13.56 -20.38 -0.88
CA ARG A 479 -14.04 -21.47 -0.03
C ARG A 479 -14.98 -22.38 -0.80
N ASP A 480 -14.70 -23.68 -0.80
CA ASP A 480 -15.60 -24.72 -1.29
C ASP A 480 -15.99 -25.70 -0.17
N ALA A 481 -17.22 -25.56 0.32
CA ALA A 481 -17.83 -26.49 1.26
C ALA A 481 -18.69 -27.56 0.57
N SER A 482 -18.82 -27.54 -0.76
CA SER A 482 -19.55 -28.58 -1.50
C SER A 482 -18.69 -29.79 -1.84
N GLY A 483 -17.37 -29.59 -1.96
CA GLY A 483 -16.39 -30.61 -2.36
C GLY A 483 -16.39 -30.87 -3.87
N THR A 484 -16.99 -29.99 -4.67
CA THR A 484 -17.05 -30.14 -6.14
C THR A 484 -15.89 -29.45 -6.87
N PHE A 485 -15.16 -28.55 -6.21
CA PHE A 485 -14.11 -27.75 -6.84
C PHE A 485 -12.83 -28.56 -6.97
N ILE A 486 -12.45 -28.88 -8.21
CA ILE A 486 -11.38 -29.85 -8.51
C ILE A 486 -10.20 -29.26 -9.30
N THR A 487 -10.34 -28.11 -9.95
CA THR A 487 -9.23 -27.52 -10.73
C THR A 487 -9.20 -26.00 -10.67
N LEU A 488 -8.05 -25.45 -10.27
CA LEU A 488 -7.74 -24.03 -10.27
C LEU A 488 -6.56 -23.75 -11.20
N ASP A 489 -6.77 -22.96 -12.24
CA ASP A 489 -5.70 -22.41 -13.09
C ASP A 489 -5.48 -20.93 -12.76
N ASN A 490 -4.38 -20.61 -12.07
CA ASN A 490 -4.02 -19.26 -11.65
C ASN A 490 -2.84 -18.70 -12.48
N SER A 491 -3.06 -17.57 -13.12
CA SER A 491 -2.00 -16.73 -13.69
C SER A 491 -2.11 -15.27 -13.25
N GLY A 492 -3.01 -14.98 -12.29
CA GLY A 492 -3.18 -13.70 -11.62
C GLY A 492 -2.87 -13.78 -10.12
N SER A 493 -3.60 -13.00 -9.32
CA SER A 493 -3.41 -12.94 -7.86
C SER A 493 -4.61 -13.50 -7.09
N ILE A 494 -4.34 -14.32 -6.07
CA ILE A 494 -5.31 -14.79 -5.07
C ILE A 494 -4.76 -14.42 -3.69
N SER A 495 -5.53 -13.69 -2.89
CA SER A 495 -5.01 -13.15 -1.62
C SER A 495 -6.02 -13.05 -0.50
N ALA A 496 -5.58 -13.37 0.72
CA ALA A 496 -6.27 -13.08 1.97
C ALA A 496 -5.40 -12.18 2.85
N PHE A 497 -5.92 -11.01 3.24
CA PHE A 497 -5.17 -10.01 4.01
C PHE A 497 -5.88 -9.59 5.30
N GLY A 498 -5.08 -9.39 6.35
CA GLY A 498 -5.48 -8.76 7.60
C GLY A 498 -4.71 -7.46 7.79
N VAL A 499 -5.43 -6.36 8.00
CA VAL A 499 -4.85 -5.03 8.25
C VAL A 499 -5.30 -4.57 9.63
N ASN A 500 -4.33 -4.25 10.50
CA ASN A 500 -4.63 -3.72 11.82
C ASN A 500 -5.38 -2.38 11.71
N SER A 501 -6.56 -2.29 12.33
CA SER A 501 -7.38 -1.07 12.39
C SER A 501 -7.00 -0.14 13.55
N ASP A 502 -6.15 -0.57 14.48
CA ASP A 502 -5.72 0.24 15.62
C ASP A 502 -4.68 1.30 15.20
N PRO A 503 -4.98 2.60 15.33
CA PRO A 503 -4.07 3.67 14.91
C PRO A 503 -2.77 3.73 15.72
N GLU A 504 -2.75 3.22 16.95
CA GLU A 504 -1.57 3.26 17.83
C GLU A 504 -0.77 1.95 17.82
N PHE A 505 -1.28 0.90 17.14
CA PHE A 505 -0.68 -0.44 17.09
C PHE A 505 -0.42 -1.05 18.48
N GLU A 506 -1.20 -0.67 19.49
CA GLU A 506 -1.05 -1.15 20.87
C GLU A 506 -1.93 -2.38 21.16
N GLN A 507 -3.00 -2.57 20.39
CA GLN A 507 -3.92 -3.70 20.54
C GLN A 507 -3.40 -4.95 19.82
N ALA A 508 -3.51 -6.10 20.48
CA ALA A 508 -3.21 -7.39 19.88
C ALA A 508 -4.18 -7.70 18.72
N THR A 509 -3.66 -8.32 17.66
CA THR A 509 -4.45 -8.73 16.49
C THR A 509 -4.54 -10.24 16.37
N SER A 510 -5.63 -10.72 15.76
CA SER A 510 -5.84 -12.13 15.44
C SER A 510 -6.55 -12.28 14.10
N PHE A 511 -5.81 -12.73 13.09
CA PHE A 511 -6.34 -12.94 11.75
C PHE A 511 -6.25 -14.40 11.34
N ASN A 512 -7.32 -14.91 10.74
CA ASN A 512 -7.32 -16.16 9.98
C ASN A 512 -7.35 -15.81 8.48
N LEU A 513 -6.26 -16.06 7.76
CA LEU A 513 -6.08 -15.60 6.38
C LEU A 513 -5.94 -16.81 5.46
N ILE A 514 -6.99 -17.13 4.72
CA ILE A 514 -7.06 -18.33 3.88
C ILE A 514 -7.22 -17.94 2.42
N ALA A 515 -6.24 -18.26 1.58
CA ALA A 515 -6.35 -18.05 0.14
C ALA A 515 -7.33 -19.05 -0.48
N ILE A 516 -7.17 -20.34 -0.16
CA ILE A 516 -7.93 -21.42 -0.78
C ILE A 516 -8.32 -22.42 0.31
N ASP A 517 -9.62 -22.63 0.51
CA ASP A 517 -10.18 -23.66 1.37
C ASP A 517 -11.00 -24.63 0.52
N VAL A 518 -10.41 -25.79 0.23
CA VAL A 518 -11.06 -26.93 -0.45
C VAL A 518 -10.98 -28.19 0.41
N SER A 519 -10.94 -28.00 1.73
CA SER A 519 -10.77 -29.08 2.72
C SER A 519 -11.86 -30.15 2.71
N PHE A 520 -13.02 -29.87 2.08
CA PHE A 520 -14.12 -30.82 1.89
C PHE A 520 -13.99 -31.66 0.61
N ASN A 521 -13.01 -31.38 -0.27
CA ASN A 521 -12.79 -32.16 -1.48
C ASN A 521 -12.21 -33.55 -1.12
N THR A 522 -12.85 -34.62 -1.60
CA THR A 522 -12.36 -35.99 -1.42
C THR A 522 -12.00 -36.68 -2.74
N ALA A 523 -12.08 -35.97 -3.86
CA ALA A 523 -11.83 -36.46 -5.21
C ALA A 523 -10.40 -36.16 -5.70
N GLY A 524 -9.74 -35.18 -5.07
CA GLY A 524 -8.47 -34.61 -5.50
C GLY A 524 -8.66 -33.23 -6.13
N PHE A 525 -7.80 -32.29 -5.76
CA PHE A 525 -7.75 -30.92 -6.22
C PHE A 525 -6.45 -30.67 -6.97
N THR A 526 -6.54 -29.99 -8.10
CA THR A 526 -5.37 -29.58 -8.89
C THR A 526 -5.27 -28.06 -8.95
N LEU A 527 -4.18 -27.50 -8.41
CA LEU A 527 -3.78 -26.11 -8.58
C LEU A 527 -2.64 -26.02 -9.60
N ASN A 528 -2.88 -25.35 -10.73
CA ASN A 528 -1.83 -24.96 -11.66
C ASN A 528 -1.60 -23.46 -11.54
N GLN A 529 -0.35 -23.05 -11.28
CA GLN A 529 0.06 -21.67 -11.31
C GLN A 529 1.11 -21.43 -12.39
N SER A 530 0.90 -20.45 -13.27
CA SER A 530 1.83 -20.13 -14.37
C SER A 530 1.87 -18.64 -14.66
N VAL A 531 2.99 -18.15 -15.21
CA VAL A 531 3.10 -16.77 -15.70
C VAL A 531 2.04 -16.51 -16.79
N PHE A 532 1.36 -15.36 -16.69
CA PHE A 532 0.50 -14.87 -17.77
C PHE A 532 1.33 -13.99 -18.71
N THR A 533 1.41 -14.36 -19.99
CA THR A 533 1.94 -13.50 -21.03
C THR A 533 0.78 -12.85 -21.77
N ASN A 534 0.68 -11.52 -21.70
CA ASN A 534 -0.38 -10.81 -22.39
C ASN A 534 -0.18 -10.91 -23.91
N PRO A 535 -1.14 -11.45 -24.69
CA PRO A 535 -0.97 -11.65 -26.12
C PRO A 535 -0.93 -10.35 -26.94
N ASP A 536 -1.38 -9.22 -26.38
CA ASP A 536 -1.40 -7.92 -27.05
C ASP A 536 -0.14 -7.10 -26.75
N THR A 537 0.42 -7.22 -25.54
CA THR A 537 1.58 -6.43 -25.09
C THR A 537 2.87 -7.23 -25.01
N GLU A 538 2.81 -8.56 -25.05
CA GLU A 538 3.92 -9.49 -24.81
C GLU A 538 4.60 -9.25 -23.44
N GLU A 539 3.85 -8.69 -22.49
CA GLU A 539 4.30 -8.42 -21.13
C GLU A 539 3.94 -9.60 -20.22
N ASP A 540 4.94 -10.08 -19.48
CA ASP A 540 4.78 -11.16 -18.51
C ASP A 540 4.31 -10.60 -17.16
N THR A 541 3.25 -11.18 -16.61
CA THR A 541 2.78 -10.93 -15.24
C THR A 541 2.95 -12.19 -14.41
N ALA A 542 3.71 -12.08 -13.31
CA ALA A 542 3.93 -13.18 -12.39
C ALA A 542 2.72 -13.34 -11.44
N PRO A 543 2.17 -14.55 -11.29
CA PRO A 543 1.07 -14.81 -10.36
C PRO A 543 1.55 -14.82 -8.91
N ALA A 544 0.61 -14.64 -7.98
CA ALA A 544 0.88 -14.74 -6.56
C ALA A 544 -0.31 -15.33 -5.79
N ILE A 545 -0.02 -16.22 -4.83
CA ILE A 545 -0.98 -16.69 -3.83
C ILE A 545 -0.48 -16.28 -2.44
N ILE A 546 -1.32 -15.61 -1.65
CA ILE A 546 -1.00 -15.17 -0.28
C ILE A 546 -2.13 -15.56 0.67
N GLY A 547 -1.78 -16.24 1.77
CA GLY A 547 -2.72 -16.81 2.74
C GLY A 547 -2.79 -18.33 2.62
N ASP A 548 -3.38 -18.99 3.61
CA ASP A 548 -3.32 -20.45 3.75
C ASP A 548 -4.03 -21.18 2.61
N ILE A 549 -3.49 -22.35 2.25
CA ILE A 549 -4.07 -23.30 1.29
C ILE A 549 -4.42 -24.56 2.09
N LEU A 550 -5.72 -24.86 2.18
CA LEU A 550 -6.25 -26.00 2.91
C LEU A 550 -6.87 -26.98 1.93
N LEU A 551 -6.26 -28.16 1.82
CA LEU A 551 -6.68 -29.24 0.93
C LEU A 551 -7.40 -30.35 1.69
N GLY A 552 -7.92 -31.31 0.92
CA GLY A 552 -8.91 -32.27 1.39
C GLY A 552 -8.32 -33.64 1.69
N SER A 553 -9.11 -34.70 1.45
CA SER A 553 -8.66 -36.08 1.65
C SER A 553 -8.45 -36.85 0.34
N GLY A 554 -8.40 -36.13 -0.78
CA GLY A 554 -8.18 -36.70 -2.12
C GLY A 554 -6.72 -36.62 -2.51
N ASP A 555 -6.33 -37.25 -3.62
CA ASP A 555 -4.96 -37.13 -4.13
C ASP A 555 -4.79 -35.74 -4.77
N ASP A 556 -4.09 -34.83 -4.11
CA ASP A 556 -4.00 -33.43 -4.51
C ASP A 556 -2.70 -33.12 -5.28
N LEU A 557 -2.77 -32.18 -6.24
CA LEU A 557 -1.64 -31.72 -7.04
C LEU A 557 -1.53 -30.20 -6.97
N ILE A 558 -0.44 -29.69 -6.40
CA ILE A 558 -0.05 -28.28 -6.50
C ILE A 558 1.14 -28.18 -7.46
N ASN A 559 0.93 -27.51 -8.59
CA ASN A 559 1.92 -27.28 -9.63
C ASN A 559 2.19 -25.79 -9.80
N ILE A 560 3.31 -25.30 -9.26
CA ILE A 560 3.74 -23.91 -9.32
C ILE A 560 4.85 -23.78 -10.36
N ALA A 561 4.47 -23.31 -11.55
CA ALA A 561 5.36 -23.11 -12.71
C ALA A 561 5.66 -21.62 -13.01
N GLY A 562 5.22 -20.71 -12.13
CA GLY A 562 5.61 -19.30 -12.15
C GLY A 562 5.18 -18.56 -10.86
N GLY A 563 5.85 -17.44 -10.58
CA GLY A 563 5.44 -16.51 -9.52
C GLY A 563 5.73 -17.00 -8.10
N THR A 564 4.92 -16.54 -7.14
CA THR A 564 5.12 -16.82 -5.71
C THR A 564 3.91 -17.47 -5.05
N VAL A 565 4.17 -18.25 -4.00
CA VAL A 565 3.18 -18.74 -3.04
C VAL A 565 3.73 -18.46 -1.65
N ASP A 566 3.04 -17.61 -0.88
CA ASP A 566 3.36 -17.29 0.52
C ASP A 566 2.22 -17.76 1.42
N SER A 567 2.29 -19.03 1.83
CA SER A 567 1.17 -19.77 2.39
C SER A 567 1.63 -20.89 3.31
N ARG A 568 0.90 -21.13 4.40
CA ARG A 568 0.84 -22.49 4.95
C ARG A 568 0.05 -23.36 3.98
N ILE A 569 0.59 -24.50 3.61
CA ILE A 569 -0.07 -25.48 2.76
C ILE A 569 -0.36 -26.72 3.60
N ASP A 570 -1.65 -26.98 3.82
CA ASP A 570 -2.14 -28.20 4.45
C ASP A 570 -2.67 -29.12 3.34
N PHE A 571 -1.95 -30.19 3.05
CA PHE A 571 -2.32 -31.18 2.03
C PHE A 571 -3.43 -32.12 2.50
N GLY A 572 -3.77 -32.12 3.79
CA GLY A 572 -4.76 -33.05 4.31
C GLY A 572 -4.27 -34.49 4.21
N ALA A 573 -4.97 -35.36 3.49
CA ALA A 573 -4.60 -36.77 3.33
C ALA A 573 -4.76 -37.18 1.86
N GLY A 574 -4.04 -38.21 1.42
CA GLY A 574 -4.04 -38.59 0.01
C GLY A 574 -2.63 -38.72 -0.53
N ALA A 575 -2.47 -39.26 -1.74
CA ALA A 575 -1.17 -39.33 -2.39
C ALA A 575 -0.85 -37.99 -3.08
N ASP A 576 -0.37 -37.04 -2.30
CA ASP A 576 -0.25 -35.63 -2.70
C ASP A 576 1.07 -35.31 -3.40
N ARG A 577 1.06 -34.24 -4.22
CA ARG A 577 2.23 -33.81 -5.00
C ARG A 577 2.39 -32.30 -5.02
N LEU A 578 3.58 -31.81 -4.66
CA LEU A 578 4.02 -30.42 -4.80
C LEU A 578 5.12 -30.32 -5.85
N LEU A 579 4.83 -29.68 -6.97
CA LEU A 579 5.76 -29.45 -8.08
C LEU A 579 6.08 -27.95 -8.15
N ILE A 580 7.37 -27.60 -8.09
CA ILE A 580 7.84 -26.22 -8.16
C ILE A 580 8.84 -26.11 -9.32
N SER A 581 8.56 -25.23 -10.27
CA SER A 581 9.36 -25.05 -11.49
C SER A 581 9.32 -23.60 -12.00
N GLY A 582 10.09 -23.28 -13.04
CA GLY A 582 10.00 -21.99 -13.73
C GLY A 582 10.50 -20.78 -12.93
N GLY A 583 11.46 -20.97 -12.04
CA GLY A 583 11.99 -19.91 -11.16
C GLY A 583 11.01 -19.48 -10.06
N SER A 584 10.05 -20.34 -9.71
CA SER A 584 9.03 -20.01 -8.71
C SER A 584 9.55 -20.09 -7.28
N ALA A 585 8.88 -19.41 -6.36
CA ALA A 585 9.17 -19.48 -4.93
C ALA A 585 7.93 -19.88 -4.13
N VAL A 586 8.04 -20.98 -3.38
CA VAL A 586 7.05 -21.38 -2.38
C VAL A 586 7.64 -21.13 -1.00
N THR A 587 6.97 -20.31 -0.20
CA THR A 587 7.41 -19.86 1.12
C THR A 587 6.29 -20.08 2.14
N GLY A 588 6.60 -20.66 3.30
CA GLY A 588 5.61 -20.86 4.36
C GLY A 588 5.84 -22.13 5.18
N SER A 589 4.79 -22.89 5.46
CA SER A 589 4.89 -24.17 6.16
C SER A 589 4.13 -25.25 5.40
N ILE A 590 4.57 -26.50 5.53
CA ILE A 590 3.95 -27.65 4.88
C ILE A 590 3.40 -28.58 5.96
N VAL A 591 2.15 -28.98 5.81
CA VAL A 591 1.50 -29.98 6.64
C VAL A 591 0.86 -31.02 5.74
N ASP A 592 1.03 -32.28 6.11
CA ASP A 592 0.42 -33.43 5.48
C ASP A 592 0.10 -34.42 6.61
N SER A 593 -1.18 -34.77 6.75
CA SER A 593 -1.69 -35.47 7.93
C SER A 593 -1.36 -36.97 7.92
N ASP A 594 -1.08 -37.55 6.76
CA ASP A 594 -0.71 -38.96 6.61
C ASP A 594 0.74 -39.17 6.11
N GLY A 595 1.41 -38.10 5.65
CA GLY A 595 2.81 -38.10 5.24
C GLY A 595 3.03 -38.65 3.82
N GLN A 596 1.98 -38.79 3.01
CA GLN A 596 2.01 -39.27 1.63
C GLN A 596 2.27 -38.19 0.56
N LEU A 597 3.03 -37.13 0.90
CA LEU A 597 3.42 -36.07 -0.04
C LEU A 597 4.72 -36.34 -0.85
N GLU A 598 4.70 -36.14 -2.17
CA GLU A 598 5.88 -36.03 -3.05
C GLU A 598 6.22 -34.56 -3.35
N ILE A 599 7.48 -34.16 -3.16
CA ILE A 599 7.97 -32.81 -3.49
C ILE A 599 9.01 -32.88 -4.63
N MET A 600 8.86 -32.04 -5.64
CA MET A 600 9.84 -31.88 -6.72
C MET A 600 10.08 -30.40 -7.01
N VAL A 601 11.34 -29.97 -6.89
CA VAL A 601 11.77 -28.58 -7.11
C VAL A 601 12.79 -28.55 -8.25
N THR A 602 12.49 -27.77 -9.28
CA THR A 602 13.26 -27.73 -10.53
C THR A 602 13.38 -26.32 -11.11
N GLY A 603 14.26 -26.12 -12.09
CA GLY A 603 14.27 -24.96 -12.98
C GLY A 603 14.47 -23.62 -12.27
N GLY A 604 15.43 -23.53 -11.36
CA GLY A 604 15.76 -22.31 -10.62
C GLY A 604 14.81 -21.97 -9.48
N SER A 605 13.97 -22.91 -9.06
CA SER A 605 12.91 -22.66 -8.08
C SER A 605 13.36 -22.90 -6.63
N SER A 606 12.58 -22.39 -5.69
CA SER A 606 12.87 -22.50 -4.25
C SER A 606 11.70 -22.99 -3.42
N LEU A 607 12.01 -23.84 -2.42
CA LEU A 607 11.12 -24.20 -1.33
C LEU A 607 11.69 -23.64 -0.02
N THR A 608 10.96 -22.71 0.58
CA THR A 608 11.36 -21.97 1.79
C THR A 608 10.39 -22.26 2.93
N ILE A 609 10.93 -22.70 4.08
CA ILE A 609 10.16 -22.95 5.29
C ILE A 609 10.35 -21.77 6.26
N ASN A 610 9.26 -21.35 6.91
CA ASN A 610 9.20 -20.18 7.80
C ASN A 610 8.90 -20.52 9.27
N THR A 611 8.68 -21.79 9.58
CA THR A 611 8.34 -22.28 10.92
C THR A 611 9.32 -23.38 11.33
N PRO A 612 9.61 -23.55 12.64
CA PRO A 612 10.50 -24.62 13.10
C PRO A 612 9.85 -26.01 13.05
N ASP A 613 8.55 -26.10 12.72
CA ASP A 613 7.81 -27.35 12.65
C ASP A 613 8.40 -28.34 11.62
N ASN A 614 8.43 -29.61 12.01
CA ASN A 614 8.78 -30.69 11.11
C ASN A 614 7.61 -31.00 10.17
N PHE A 615 7.93 -31.43 8.95
CA PHE A 615 6.92 -31.89 7.99
C PHE A 615 7.28 -33.28 7.48
N ASN A 616 6.28 -34.16 7.45
CA ASN A 616 6.43 -35.55 7.02
C ASN A 616 6.04 -35.67 5.55
N ILE A 617 6.85 -36.38 4.77
CA ILE A 617 6.65 -36.57 3.33
C ILE A 617 7.02 -38.00 2.91
N THR A 618 6.70 -38.36 1.67
CA THR A 618 7.18 -39.58 1.03
C THR A 618 8.55 -39.37 0.40
N THR A 619 8.69 -38.44 -0.54
CA THR A 619 9.93 -38.21 -1.30
C THR A 619 10.14 -36.72 -1.58
N ALA A 620 11.40 -36.30 -1.72
CA ALA A 620 11.74 -34.96 -2.21
C ALA A 620 12.89 -35.00 -3.21
N SER A 621 12.84 -34.16 -4.24
CA SER A 621 13.93 -33.99 -5.20
C SER A 621 14.19 -32.52 -5.53
N PHE A 622 15.47 -32.16 -5.62
CA PHE A 622 15.96 -30.83 -5.97
C PHE A 622 16.97 -30.94 -7.10
N ASP A 623 16.72 -30.26 -8.22
CA ASP A 623 17.64 -30.25 -9.35
C ASP A 623 18.88 -29.36 -9.14
N GLU A 624 19.79 -29.35 -10.12
CA GLU A 624 21.07 -28.62 -10.06
C GLU A 624 20.94 -27.10 -9.91
N THR A 625 19.74 -26.54 -10.08
CA THR A 625 19.46 -25.10 -10.01
C THR A 625 18.54 -24.72 -8.85
N SER A 626 18.05 -25.70 -8.09
CA SER A 626 16.99 -25.51 -7.11
C SER A 626 17.52 -25.29 -5.70
N THR A 627 16.75 -24.55 -4.90
CA THR A 627 17.11 -24.19 -3.52
C THR A 627 16.12 -24.77 -2.51
N TYR A 628 16.65 -25.36 -1.43
CA TYR A 628 15.87 -25.68 -0.21
C TYR A 628 16.28 -24.74 0.92
N ALA A 629 15.33 -24.07 1.55
CA ALA A 629 15.60 -23.12 2.62
C ALA A 629 14.89 -23.54 3.92
N PRO A 630 15.55 -24.33 4.79
CA PRO A 630 14.98 -24.70 6.08
C PRO A 630 14.95 -23.51 7.04
N PHE A 631 13.95 -23.48 7.93
CA PHE A 631 13.89 -22.54 9.04
C PHE A 631 14.73 -23.04 10.22
N VAL A 632 15.43 -22.13 10.89
CA VAL A 632 16.18 -22.40 12.11
C VAL A 632 15.92 -21.27 13.09
N ASP A 633 15.60 -21.64 14.32
CA ASP A 633 15.57 -20.72 15.44
C ASP A 633 16.72 -21.05 16.40
N PRO A 634 17.83 -20.32 16.32
CA PRO A 634 18.97 -20.57 17.19
C PRO A 634 18.71 -20.32 18.68
N SER A 635 17.71 -19.49 19.03
CA SER A 635 17.40 -19.14 20.41
C SER A 635 16.73 -20.30 21.17
N THR A 636 15.93 -21.10 20.46
CA THR A 636 15.29 -22.31 20.98
C THR A 636 16.11 -23.57 20.66
N GLY A 637 17.03 -23.49 19.70
CA GLY A 637 17.77 -24.63 19.17
C GLY A 637 16.95 -25.50 18.23
N GLU A 638 15.78 -25.02 17.79
CA GLU A 638 14.87 -25.73 16.91
C GLU A 638 15.16 -25.42 15.43
N ALA A 639 14.85 -26.38 14.56
CA ALA A 639 14.98 -26.25 13.11
C ALA A 639 13.90 -27.09 12.43
N SER A 640 13.39 -26.62 11.30
CA SER A 640 12.45 -27.39 10.48
C SER A 640 13.14 -28.62 9.91
N VAL A 641 12.70 -29.81 10.29
CA VAL A 641 13.21 -31.07 9.73
C VAL A 641 12.25 -31.60 8.66
N MET A 642 12.76 -31.78 7.45
CA MET A 642 12.09 -32.59 6.42
C MET A 642 12.24 -34.07 6.78
N ILE A 643 11.12 -34.74 7.07
CA ILE A 643 11.10 -36.16 7.45
C ILE A 643 10.48 -36.97 6.32
N ALA A 644 11.30 -37.62 5.50
CA ALA A 644 10.85 -38.42 4.37
C ALA A 644 10.88 -39.92 4.67
N SER A 645 9.79 -40.64 4.38
CA SER A 645 9.75 -42.10 4.49
C SER A 645 10.56 -42.80 3.37
N GLY A 646 10.71 -42.13 2.22
CA GLY A 646 11.43 -42.58 1.03
C GLY A 646 12.71 -41.80 0.75
N GLU A 647 12.98 -41.54 -0.53
CA GLU A 647 14.20 -40.86 -0.99
C GLU A 647 14.10 -39.33 -0.87
N VAL A 648 15.18 -38.70 -0.37
CA VAL A 648 15.45 -37.27 -0.56
C VAL A 648 16.71 -37.14 -1.40
N ALA A 649 16.58 -36.48 -2.55
CA ALA A 649 17.65 -36.32 -3.53
C ALA A 649 18.00 -34.84 -3.75
N PHE A 650 19.27 -34.50 -3.53
CA PHE A 650 19.85 -33.21 -3.94
C PHE A 650 20.83 -33.44 -5.08
N ALA A 651 20.52 -32.93 -6.28
CA ALA A 651 21.42 -33.01 -7.42
C ALA A 651 22.72 -32.22 -7.21
N ASP A 652 23.72 -32.47 -8.05
CA ASP A 652 24.96 -31.68 -8.03
C ASP A 652 24.68 -30.26 -8.50
N GLY A 653 24.86 -29.26 -7.64
CA GLY A 653 24.49 -27.86 -7.91
C GLY A 653 23.31 -27.35 -7.07
N ALA A 654 22.46 -28.23 -6.55
CA ALA A 654 21.37 -27.85 -5.63
C ALA A 654 21.94 -27.15 -4.38
N THR A 655 21.29 -26.08 -3.93
CA THR A 655 21.72 -25.26 -2.79
C THR A 655 20.79 -25.40 -1.59
N ILE A 656 21.33 -25.17 -0.39
CA ILE A 656 20.56 -25.06 0.83
C ILE A 656 20.85 -23.70 1.48
N ASP A 657 19.80 -22.89 1.62
CA ASP A 657 19.87 -21.52 2.15
C ASP A 657 19.07 -21.39 3.43
N PRO A 658 19.67 -21.62 4.61
CA PRO A 658 18.93 -21.60 5.86
C PRO A 658 18.40 -20.21 6.20
N ARG A 659 17.15 -20.14 6.64
CA ARG A 659 16.56 -18.93 7.22
C ARG A 659 16.69 -18.98 8.72
N LEU A 660 17.22 -17.93 9.31
CA LEU A 660 17.42 -17.83 10.75
C LEU A 660 16.42 -16.86 11.37
N ALA A 661 15.81 -17.25 12.49
CA ALA A 661 14.96 -16.36 13.29
C ALA A 661 15.78 -15.21 13.91
N THR A 662 17.00 -15.52 14.36
CA THR A 662 17.93 -14.59 15.00
C THR A 662 19.36 -15.14 14.90
N VAL A 663 20.35 -14.46 15.50
CA VAL A 663 21.75 -14.90 15.56
C VAL A 663 21.94 -16.09 16.51
N LEU A 664 23.00 -16.88 16.30
CA LEU A 664 23.38 -17.99 17.18
C LEU A 664 23.78 -17.52 18.59
N ASP A 665 23.41 -18.27 19.63
CA ASP A 665 23.90 -18.11 21.01
C ASP A 665 25.39 -18.47 21.17
N ASN A 666 25.87 -19.42 20.38
CA ASN A 666 27.25 -19.89 20.38
C ASN A 666 27.91 -19.63 19.03
N PRO A 667 29.26 -19.48 18.95
CA PRO A 667 29.95 -19.27 17.68
C PRO A 667 29.79 -20.41 16.67
N SER A 668 29.34 -21.59 17.11
CA SER A 668 29.08 -22.74 16.25
C SER A 668 27.87 -23.50 16.79
N ALA A 669 26.94 -23.87 15.91
CA ALA A 669 25.78 -24.70 16.24
C ALA A 669 25.41 -25.63 15.08
N SER A 670 24.93 -26.82 15.41
CA SER A 670 24.55 -27.85 14.42
C SER A 670 23.07 -28.20 14.55
N PHE A 671 22.39 -28.29 13.40
CA PHE A 671 20.96 -28.54 13.29
C PHE A 671 20.71 -29.70 12.33
N THR A 672 19.81 -30.62 12.72
CA THR A 672 19.27 -31.61 11.77
C THR A 672 18.28 -30.90 10.87
N ILE A 673 18.38 -31.07 9.55
CA ILE A 673 17.46 -30.41 8.60
C ILE A 673 16.74 -31.40 7.68
N VAL A 674 17.26 -32.62 7.54
CA VAL A 674 16.63 -33.70 6.76
C VAL A 674 16.83 -35.04 7.46
N ARG A 675 15.79 -35.87 7.49
CA ARG A 675 15.85 -37.30 7.80
C ARG A 675 15.09 -38.04 6.71
N ALA A 676 15.76 -38.97 6.01
CA ALA A 676 15.15 -39.69 4.89
C ALA A 676 15.22 -41.22 5.08
N GLY A 677 14.36 -41.95 4.36
CA GLY A 677 14.54 -43.39 4.17
C GLY A 677 15.79 -43.69 3.34
N THR A 678 16.13 -42.82 2.39
CA THR A 678 17.40 -42.82 1.64
C THR A 678 17.78 -41.38 1.30
N LEU A 679 18.99 -40.95 1.65
CA LEU A 679 19.50 -39.62 1.30
C LEU A 679 20.54 -39.71 0.17
N THR A 680 20.24 -39.13 -0.99
CA THR A 680 21.17 -39.03 -2.13
C THR A 680 21.60 -37.58 -2.34
N THR A 681 22.90 -37.37 -2.56
CA THR A 681 23.51 -36.04 -2.70
C THR A 681 24.51 -36.05 -3.85
N GLY A 682 24.54 -34.99 -4.65
CA GLY A 682 25.55 -34.75 -5.69
C GLY A 682 26.98 -34.77 -5.15
N ALA A 683 27.96 -34.94 -6.04
CA ALA A 683 29.37 -35.08 -5.65
C ALA A 683 29.97 -33.82 -5.01
N SER A 684 29.46 -32.65 -5.40
CA SER A 684 29.85 -31.31 -4.91
C SER A 684 28.78 -30.73 -3.97
N PHE A 685 27.85 -31.55 -3.48
CA PHE A 685 26.80 -31.09 -2.58
C PHE A 685 27.40 -30.44 -1.31
N GLY A 686 26.88 -29.26 -0.96
CA GLY A 686 27.31 -28.50 0.21
C GLY A 686 28.66 -27.78 0.09
N THR A 687 29.30 -27.78 -1.08
CA THR A 687 30.55 -27.01 -1.30
C THR A 687 30.31 -25.56 -1.67
N THR A 688 29.11 -25.25 -2.16
CA THR A 688 28.72 -23.91 -2.61
C THR A 688 27.74 -23.32 -1.61
N ARG A 689 28.06 -22.16 -1.06
CA ARG A 689 27.11 -21.36 -0.27
C ARG A 689 26.05 -20.82 -1.23
N GLY A 690 24.77 -21.02 -0.94
CA GLY A 690 23.73 -20.41 -1.75
C GLY A 690 23.66 -18.90 -1.54
N GLU A 691 23.15 -18.20 -2.54
CA GLU A 691 23.21 -16.74 -2.61
C GLU A 691 22.40 -16.07 -1.49
N ASN A 692 21.37 -16.74 -0.98
CA ASN A 692 20.47 -16.20 0.05
C ASN A 692 20.81 -16.66 1.47
N SER A 693 21.86 -17.46 1.65
CA SER A 693 22.34 -17.84 2.99
C SER A 693 22.78 -16.60 3.80
N PRO A 694 22.57 -16.54 5.12
CA PRO A 694 23.09 -15.47 5.98
C PRO A 694 24.60 -15.26 5.81
N PHE A 695 25.03 -14.03 5.54
CA PHE A 695 26.46 -13.69 5.35
C PHE A 695 27.27 -13.84 6.65
N LEU A 696 26.63 -13.65 7.79
CA LEU A 696 27.26 -13.70 9.12
C LEU A 696 27.88 -15.08 9.44
N TYR A 697 27.44 -16.14 8.77
CA TYR A 697 27.85 -17.50 9.03
C TYR A 697 28.54 -18.17 7.82
N ASN A 698 29.46 -19.08 8.12
CA ASN A 698 29.89 -20.13 7.22
C ASN A 698 28.96 -21.33 7.44
N THR A 699 28.40 -21.87 6.37
CA THR A 699 27.46 -23.00 6.43
C THR A 699 28.15 -24.26 5.92
N VAL A 700 28.16 -25.31 6.73
CA VAL A 700 28.75 -26.60 6.40
C VAL A 700 27.71 -27.71 6.51
N PHE A 701 27.61 -28.56 5.49
CA PHE A 701 26.68 -29.69 5.48
C PHE A 701 27.42 -31.01 5.65
N SER A 702 26.88 -31.90 6.49
CA SER A 702 27.47 -33.22 6.76
C SER A 702 26.38 -34.26 7.04
N ARG A 703 26.70 -35.55 6.84
CA ARG A 703 25.80 -36.65 7.24
C ARG A 703 25.98 -36.97 8.72
N ASP A 704 24.91 -37.39 9.38
CA ASP A 704 25.00 -37.86 10.76
C ASP A 704 25.99 -39.04 10.86
N PRO A 705 26.92 -39.06 11.84
CA PRO A 705 27.90 -40.13 12.00
C PRO A 705 27.30 -41.53 12.27
N ASN A 706 26.07 -41.58 12.78
CA ASN A 706 25.36 -42.81 13.17
C ASN A 706 24.22 -43.14 12.18
N ASP A 707 23.77 -42.19 11.37
CA ASP A 707 22.75 -42.39 10.36
C ASP A 707 23.12 -41.70 9.03
N PRO A 708 23.55 -42.46 8.00
CA PRO A 708 23.90 -41.87 6.71
C PRO A 708 22.71 -41.22 5.99
N ASN A 709 21.48 -41.44 6.41
CA ASN A 709 20.29 -40.84 5.80
C ASN A 709 19.79 -39.58 6.51
N THR A 710 20.56 -39.07 7.47
CA THR A 710 20.28 -37.81 8.16
C THR A 710 21.28 -36.73 7.73
N LEU A 711 20.78 -35.53 7.40
CA LEU A 711 21.58 -34.36 7.03
C LEU A 711 21.65 -33.36 8.19
N ILE A 712 22.87 -32.99 8.54
CA ILE A 712 23.21 -31.99 9.56
C ILE A 712 23.79 -30.76 8.87
N MET A 713 23.27 -29.60 9.22
CA MET A 713 23.82 -28.30 8.89
C MET A 713 24.52 -27.72 10.11
N THR A 714 25.77 -27.27 9.94
CA THR A 714 26.52 -26.54 10.95
C THR A 714 26.70 -25.11 10.50
N LEU A 715 26.38 -24.17 11.38
CA LEU A 715 26.58 -22.75 11.18
C LEU A 715 27.72 -22.30 12.09
N ASP A 716 28.77 -21.75 11.48
CA ASP A 716 29.95 -21.22 12.17
C ASP A 716 30.01 -19.70 11.96
N LEU A 717 30.07 -18.93 13.05
CA LEU A 717 30.22 -17.47 12.99
C LEU A 717 31.53 -17.13 12.27
N ARG A 718 31.43 -16.29 11.24
CA ARG A 718 32.60 -15.84 10.49
C ARG A 718 33.54 -15.04 11.38
N SER A 719 34.85 -15.19 11.14
CA SER A 719 35.84 -14.37 11.82
C SER A 719 35.71 -12.90 11.39
N VAL A 720 36.23 -11.98 12.20
CA VAL A 720 36.22 -10.55 11.86
C VAL A 720 36.95 -10.25 10.55
N GLU A 721 37.96 -11.04 10.19
CA GLU A 721 38.65 -10.95 8.90
C GLU A 721 37.79 -11.44 7.74
N GLU A 722 37.02 -12.53 7.92
CA GLU A 722 36.10 -13.06 6.92
C GLU A 722 34.88 -12.16 6.70
N LEU A 723 34.45 -11.45 7.74
CA LEU A 723 33.44 -10.40 7.67
C LEU A 723 33.96 -9.12 6.99
N GLY A 724 35.29 -9.01 6.83
CA GLY A 724 35.97 -7.85 6.25
C GLY A 724 35.89 -6.60 7.12
N LEU A 725 35.85 -6.78 8.44
CA LEU A 725 35.87 -5.69 9.40
C LEU A 725 37.28 -5.09 9.51
N ASP A 726 37.34 -3.76 9.63
CA ASP A 726 38.59 -3.07 9.97
C ASP A 726 38.98 -3.25 11.46
N THR A 727 40.16 -2.75 11.84
CA THR A 727 40.68 -2.88 13.21
C THR A 727 39.73 -2.32 14.29
N ALA A 728 39.05 -1.20 14.01
CA ALA A 728 38.13 -0.58 14.97
C ALA A 728 36.83 -1.37 15.04
N GLN A 729 36.25 -1.71 13.88
CA GLN A 729 35.06 -2.53 13.76
C GLN A 729 35.22 -3.89 14.45
N ALA A 730 36.36 -4.56 14.26
CA ALA A 730 36.68 -5.83 14.90
C ALA A 730 36.75 -5.74 16.44
N ALA A 731 37.21 -4.61 16.99
CA ALA A 731 37.35 -4.42 18.43
C ALA A 731 36.01 -4.27 19.18
N ALA A 732 34.91 -3.95 18.49
CA ALA A 732 33.57 -3.91 19.05
C ALA A 732 32.72 -5.15 18.77
N PHE A 733 33.17 -6.07 17.91
CA PHE A 733 32.35 -7.16 17.39
C PHE A 733 31.78 -8.06 18.48
N GLU A 734 32.57 -8.47 19.47
CA GLU A 734 32.11 -9.32 20.57
C GLU A 734 31.02 -8.68 21.44
N SER A 735 31.01 -7.33 21.54
CA SER A 735 30.01 -6.57 22.31
C SER A 735 28.74 -6.33 21.48
N ALA A 736 28.91 -5.98 20.20
CA ALA A 736 27.80 -5.83 19.25
C ALA A 736 27.09 -7.17 19.00
N PHE A 737 27.83 -8.28 18.91
CA PHE A 737 27.25 -9.60 18.72
C PHE A 737 26.44 -10.07 19.94
N GLU A 738 26.87 -9.76 21.17
CA GLU A 738 26.05 -10.01 22.36
C GLU A 738 24.77 -9.15 22.34
N ALA A 739 24.84 -7.91 21.86
CA ALA A 739 23.66 -7.07 21.70
C ALA A 739 22.67 -7.63 20.67
N LEU A 740 23.18 -8.25 19.59
CA LEU A 740 22.38 -8.99 18.61
C LEU A 740 21.69 -10.21 19.24
N GLN A 741 22.41 -10.98 20.06
CA GLN A 741 21.86 -12.14 20.77
C GLN A 741 20.76 -11.76 21.75
N ASN A 742 20.88 -10.60 22.40
CA ASN A 742 19.89 -10.12 23.38
C ASN A 742 18.74 -9.33 22.74
N SER A 743 18.60 -9.34 21.40
CA SER A 743 17.49 -8.70 20.69
C SER A 743 17.14 -9.46 19.41
N ASP A 744 16.09 -10.27 19.46
CA ASP A 744 15.63 -11.05 18.29
C ASP A 744 15.40 -10.19 17.06
N SER A 745 14.79 -9.01 17.22
CA SER A 745 14.52 -8.10 16.11
C SER A 745 15.78 -7.56 15.43
N LEU A 746 16.84 -7.26 16.20
CA LEU A 746 18.10 -6.79 15.65
C LEU A 746 18.90 -7.97 15.09
N GLY A 747 18.92 -9.11 15.79
CA GLY A 747 19.54 -10.34 15.33
C GLY A 747 18.95 -10.82 14.00
N ALA A 748 17.62 -10.86 13.88
CA ALA A 748 16.88 -11.16 12.66
C ALA A 748 17.29 -10.26 11.49
N ALA A 749 17.46 -8.97 11.75
CA ALA A 749 17.87 -8.01 10.73
C ALA A 749 19.28 -8.31 10.18
N PHE A 750 20.22 -8.69 11.05
CA PHE A 750 21.58 -9.04 10.64
C PHE A 750 21.69 -10.39 9.93
N VAL A 751 20.95 -11.41 10.36
CA VAL A 751 20.95 -12.71 9.67
C VAL A 751 20.23 -12.67 8.33
N GLY A 752 19.38 -11.67 8.09
CA GLY A 752 18.78 -11.39 6.78
C GLY A 752 19.76 -10.80 5.74
N LEU A 753 20.97 -10.39 6.15
CA LEU A 753 21.97 -9.84 5.24
C LEU A 753 22.76 -10.96 4.57
N THR A 754 22.79 -10.97 3.24
CA THR A 754 23.32 -12.08 2.43
C THR A 754 24.66 -11.77 1.76
N ASP A 755 25.14 -10.54 1.87
CA ASP A 755 26.43 -10.10 1.30
C ASP A 755 27.25 -9.21 2.26
N GLN A 756 28.54 -9.11 1.97
CA GLN A 756 29.51 -8.37 2.79
C GLN A 756 29.24 -6.87 2.82
N GLN A 757 28.82 -6.29 1.69
CA GLN A 757 28.63 -4.85 1.58
C GLN A 757 27.44 -4.42 2.44
N SER A 758 26.32 -5.14 2.35
CA SER A 758 25.14 -4.89 3.17
C SER A 758 25.42 -5.12 4.65
N PHE A 759 26.17 -6.19 4.99
CA PHE A 759 26.60 -6.46 6.36
C PHE A 759 27.46 -5.34 6.95
N THR A 760 28.51 -4.91 6.24
CA THR A 760 29.44 -3.88 6.75
C THR A 760 28.78 -2.51 6.86
N ALA A 761 27.84 -2.18 5.96
CA ALA A 761 27.02 -0.97 6.04
C ALA A 761 26.11 -0.99 7.28
N ALA A 762 25.37 -2.08 7.51
CA ALA A 762 24.53 -2.27 8.69
C ALA A 762 25.34 -2.26 10.00
N TYR A 763 26.48 -2.95 10.00
CA TYR A 763 27.37 -3.04 11.16
C TYR A 763 27.98 -1.68 11.55
N THR A 764 28.24 -0.80 10.58
CA THR A 764 28.77 0.54 10.88
C THR A 764 27.74 1.39 11.64
N GLN A 765 26.45 1.26 11.34
CA GLN A 765 25.37 2.01 12.01
C GLN A 765 25.20 1.64 13.49
N VAL A 766 25.62 0.44 13.90
CA VAL A 766 25.52 0.01 15.31
C VAL A 766 26.72 0.47 16.15
N LEU A 767 27.76 1.06 15.57
CA LEU A 767 28.94 1.53 16.31
C LEU A 767 28.74 2.97 16.84
N PRO A 768 29.37 3.35 17.97
CA PRO A 768 29.29 4.72 18.50
C PRO A 768 30.13 5.71 17.69
N GLU A 769 30.15 6.99 18.07
CA GLU A 769 31.16 7.94 17.58
C GLU A 769 32.57 7.53 18.06
N PHE A 770 33.45 7.11 17.14
CA PHE A 770 34.84 6.76 17.43
C PHE A 770 35.89 7.45 16.55
N ALA A 771 35.48 8.19 15.51
CA ALA A 771 36.39 8.85 14.57
C ALA A 771 37.15 10.07 15.15
N ALA A 772 36.98 10.35 16.46
CA ALA A 772 37.51 11.49 17.17
C ALA A 772 37.04 12.84 16.60
N ALA A 773 35.85 12.86 15.99
CA ALA A 773 35.30 14.03 15.32
C ALA A 773 35.03 15.15 16.34
N ALA A 774 34.44 14.81 17.49
CA ALA A 774 34.18 15.76 18.60
C ALA A 774 35.43 16.59 18.97
N ARG A 775 36.59 15.93 19.10
CA ARG A 775 37.87 16.59 19.39
C ARG A 775 38.29 17.55 18.27
N GLN A 776 38.18 17.14 17.01
CA GLN A 776 38.61 17.96 15.87
C GLN A 776 37.77 19.22 15.72
N PHE A 777 36.48 19.12 16.01
CA PHE A 777 35.55 20.25 15.94
C PHE A 777 35.68 21.20 17.13
N VAL A 778 35.88 20.69 18.36
CA VAL A 778 36.26 21.56 19.50
C VAL A 778 37.60 22.26 19.22
N MET A 779 38.57 21.57 18.62
CA MET A 779 39.83 22.18 18.21
C MET A 779 39.63 23.26 17.14
N ALA A 780 38.70 23.09 16.20
CA ALA A 780 38.34 24.11 15.23
C ALA A 780 37.69 25.34 15.90
N ASN A 781 36.83 25.14 16.89
CA ASN A 781 36.25 26.22 17.70
C ASN A 781 37.31 27.02 18.49
N VAL A 782 38.28 26.31 19.07
CA VAL A 782 39.42 26.93 19.77
C VAL A 782 40.35 27.65 18.79
N ASP A 783 40.68 27.04 17.64
CA ASP A 783 41.51 27.67 16.60
C ASP A 783 40.83 28.91 16.00
N GLY A 784 39.50 28.90 15.84
CA GLY A 784 38.71 30.05 15.44
C GLY A 784 38.86 31.23 16.39
N THR A 785 38.75 30.96 17.71
CA THR A 785 38.85 31.98 18.76
C THR A 785 40.28 32.44 19.03
N THR A 786 41.26 31.54 19.05
CA THR A 786 42.67 31.93 19.23
C THR A 786 43.22 32.66 18.01
N GLY A 787 42.82 32.23 16.81
CA GLY A 787 43.10 32.94 15.57
C GLY A 787 42.48 34.34 15.57
N ALA A 788 41.27 34.49 16.12
CA ALA A 788 40.63 35.79 16.30
C ALA A 788 41.47 36.78 17.10
N ILE A 789 41.93 36.30 18.26
CA ILE A 789 42.78 37.05 19.17
C ILE A 789 44.11 37.39 18.49
N GLY A 790 44.72 36.45 17.76
CA GLY A 790 45.94 36.69 16.99
C GLY A 790 45.78 37.79 15.93
N SER A 791 44.71 37.75 15.15
CA SER A 791 44.38 38.80 14.17
C SER A 791 44.13 40.15 14.84
N HIS A 792 43.40 40.16 15.95
CA HIS A 792 43.17 41.36 16.75
C HIS A 792 44.47 41.96 17.31
N LEU A 793 45.33 41.16 17.93
CA LEU A 793 46.62 41.60 18.48
C LEU A 793 47.57 42.10 17.38
N ASN A 794 47.56 41.47 16.20
CA ASN A 794 48.31 41.94 15.04
C ASN A 794 47.78 43.29 14.52
N ASN A 795 46.45 43.45 14.44
CA ASN A 795 45.82 44.73 14.11
C ASN A 795 46.14 45.80 15.16
N ALA A 796 46.21 45.43 16.45
CA ALA A 796 46.58 46.33 17.52
C ALA A 796 48.00 46.86 17.39
N ARG A 797 48.98 46.01 17.06
CA ARG A 797 50.36 46.45 16.75
C ARG A 797 50.43 47.39 15.55
N ARG A 798 49.58 47.17 14.54
CA ARG A 798 49.56 47.99 13.31
C ARG A 798 48.90 49.36 13.49
N SER A 799 48.03 49.51 14.50
CA SER A 799 47.28 50.74 14.80
C SER A 799 47.87 51.46 16.03
N GLN A 800 48.87 52.32 15.81
CA GLN A 800 49.72 52.87 16.88
C GLN A 800 49.11 54.03 17.69
N ASP A 801 47.88 54.46 17.42
CA ASP A 801 47.36 55.69 18.04
C ASP A 801 46.79 55.47 19.45
N LYS A 802 46.33 54.26 19.82
CA LYS A 802 45.88 53.88 21.19
C LYS A 802 45.90 52.37 21.44
N SER A 803 46.37 51.95 22.63
CA SER A 803 46.27 50.57 23.12
C SER A 803 45.01 50.38 23.97
N GLY A 804 44.12 49.50 23.51
CA GLY A 804 42.85 49.17 24.15
C GLY A 804 41.64 49.29 23.23
N GLY A 805 40.54 48.63 23.58
CA GLY A 805 39.28 48.69 22.83
C GLY A 805 38.36 47.48 23.04
N LEU A 806 37.22 47.54 22.37
CA LEU A 806 36.28 46.41 22.25
C LEU A 806 36.44 45.81 20.86
N TRP A 807 36.49 44.49 20.78
CA TRP A 807 36.48 43.78 19.51
C TRP A 807 35.46 42.65 19.52
N ILE A 808 34.92 42.37 18.35
CA ILE A 808 34.05 41.25 18.08
C ILE A 808 34.48 40.61 16.77
N GLN A 809 34.34 39.30 16.70
CA GLN A 809 34.68 38.53 15.53
C GLN A 809 33.71 37.39 15.32
N GLU A 810 33.37 37.17 14.07
CA GLU A 810 32.69 35.99 13.58
C GLU A 810 33.70 35.08 12.88
N PHE A 811 33.53 33.77 13.03
CA PHE A 811 34.30 32.78 12.29
C PHE A 811 33.40 31.65 11.83
N ALA A 812 33.76 31.07 10.69
CA ALA A 812 33.15 29.86 10.18
C ALA A 812 34.24 28.90 9.71
N TYR A 813 33.99 27.61 9.82
CA TYR A 813 34.90 26.60 9.28
C TYR A 813 34.12 25.44 8.66
N TYR A 814 34.82 24.71 7.81
CA TYR A 814 34.40 23.44 7.25
C TYR A 814 35.57 22.47 7.37
N ALA A 815 35.32 21.25 7.83
CA ALA A 815 36.31 20.19 7.95
C ALA A 815 35.77 18.92 7.28
N ASP A 816 36.67 18.19 6.62
CA ASP A 816 36.37 16.97 5.89
C ASP A 816 37.50 15.97 6.10
N ARG A 817 37.15 14.77 6.56
CA ARG A 817 38.05 13.62 6.66
C ARG A 817 37.54 12.52 5.74
N SER A 818 38.33 12.19 4.73
CA SER A 818 38.05 11.10 3.80
C SER A 818 39.15 10.04 3.88
N LEU A 819 38.74 8.80 4.13
CA LEU A 819 39.60 7.63 4.21
C LEU A 819 38.99 6.55 3.30
N SER A 820 39.71 6.18 2.24
CA SER A 820 39.23 5.20 1.27
C SER A 820 38.93 3.85 1.94
N GLY A 821 37.65 3.45 1.97
CA GLY A 821 37.21 2.14 2.46
C GLY A 821 37.30 1.94 3.97
N GLN A 822 37.36 3.01 4.76
CA GLN A 822 37.41 2.93 6.23
C GLN A 822 36.22 3.62 6.87
N SER A 823 35.87 3.17 8.08
CA SER A 823 34.70 3.59 8.85
C SER A 823 34.79 4.99 9.49
N GLU A 824 35.98 5.60 9.58
CA GLU A 824 36.20 6.90 10.25
C GLU A 824 36.09 8.14 9.35
N GLN A 825 35.06 8.21 8.52
CA GLN A 825 34.83 9.35 7.64
C GLN A 825 33.83 10.32 8.27
N PHE A 826 34.18 11.60 8.33
CA PHE A 826 33.28 12.63 8.83
C PHE A 826 33.46 13.91 8.05
N ARG A 827 32.40 14.70 8.02
CA ARG A 827 32.45 16.08 7.56
C ARG A 827 31.63 16.97 8.47
N GLY A 828 31.91 18.25 8.45
CA GLY A 828 31.13 19.16 9.29
C GLY A 828 31.53 20.59 9.11
N TYR A 829 30.69 21.46 9.62
CA TYR A 829 30.88 22.89 9.57
C TYR A 829 30.46 23.52 10.88
N GLY A 830 31.05 24.66 11.19
CA GLY A 830 30.75 25.38 12.40
C GLY A 830 30.79 26.87 12.19
N PHE A 831 30.08 27.57 13.06
CA PHE A 831 30.02 29.03 13.12
C PHE A 831 30.19 29.46 14.57
N GLY A 832 30.97 30.51 14.79
CA GLY A 832 31.17 31.05 16.13
C GLY A 832 31.38 32.55 16.15
N ILE A 833 31.13 33.11 17.33
CA ILE A 833 31.33 34.52 17.65
C ILE A 833 32.22 34.59 18.89
N THR A 834 33.29 35.36 18.81
CA THR A 834 34.10 35.71 19.97
C THR A 834 34.25 37.21 20.08
N GLY A 835 34.20 37.72 21.30
CA GLY A 835 34.43 39.12 21.59
C GLY A 835 35.30 39.29 22.81
N GLY A 836 35.95 40.43 22.91
CA GLY A 836 36.82 40.73 24.03
C GLY A 836 37.03 42.21 24.21
N PHE A 837 37.59 42.55 25.36
CA PHE A 837 38.04 43.89 25.65
C PHE A 837 39.44 43.84 26.25
N ASP A 838 40.25 44.82 25.89
CA ASP A 838 41.63 44.93 26.32
C ASP A 838 42.04 46.37 26.61
N THR A 839 43.16 46.48 27.31
CA THR A 839 43.90 47.71 27.55
C THR A 839 45.39 47.42 27.50
N SER A 840 46.25 48.45 27.47
CA SER A 840 47.66 48.25 27.80
C SER A 840 47.82 47.95 29.30
N PHE A 841 48.71 47.01 29.63
CA PHE A 841 48.99 46.63 31.01
C PHE A 841 50.42 46.11 31.17
N GLY A 842 51.23 46.80 31.99
CA GLY A 842 52.61 46.40 32.25
C GLY A 842 53.47 46.31 30.98
N PRO A 843 54.24 45.22 30.75
CA PRO A 843 55.04 45.04 29.53
C PRO A 843 54.18 44.71 28.29
N PHE A 844 52.89 44.43 28.45
CA PHE A 844 51.98 44.08 27.36
C PHE A 844 51.43 45.35 26.69
N HIS A 845 51.63 45.45 25.38
CA HIS A 845 51.03 46.53 24.58
C HIS A 845 49.50 46.39 24.54
N THR A 846 49.00 45.17 24.66
CA THR A 846 47.57 44.83 24.72
C THR A 846 47.41 43.61 25.62
N ALA A 847 46.57 43.69 26.65
CA ALA A 847 46.17 42.57 27.48
C ALA A 847 44.68 42.65 27.78
N GLY A 848 43.98 41.51 27.73
CA GLY A 848 42.53 41.48 27.85
C GLY A 848 41.95 40.11 28.14
N VAL A 849 40.63 40.08 28.15
CA VAL A 849 39.81 38.87 28.32
C VAL A 849 38.87 38.71 27.12
N ASN A 850 38.53 37.47 26.78
CA ASN A 850 37.53 37.16 25.77
C ASN A 850 36.47 36.19 26.27
N ILE A 851 35.32 36.23 25.60
CA ILE A 851 34.28 35.21 25.65
C ILE A 851 33.94 34.80 24.22
N GLY A 852 33.79 33.50 24.00
CA GLY A 852 33.49 32.91 22.71
C GLY A 852 32.37 31.90 22.81
N PHE A 853 31.54 31.89 21.77
CA PHE A 853 30.45 30.95 21.54
C PHE A 853 30.65 30.33 20.15
N ALA A 854 30.43 29.04 20.01
CA ALA A 854 30.40 28.40 18.70
C ALA A 854 29.42 27.23 18.68
N THR A 855 28.83 27.00 17.51
CA THR A 855 27.97 25.86 17.21
C THR A 855 28.54 25.11 16.02
N THR A 856 28.50 23.79 16.07
CA THR A 856 29.07 22.91 15.04
C THR A 856 28.11 21.79 14.74
N GLN A 857 28.00 21.43 13.48
CA GLN A 857 27.28 20.26 13.03
C GLN A 857 28.26 19.30 12.35
N VAL A 858 28.16 18.02 12.70
CA VAL A 858 29.08 16.96 12.26
C VAL A 858 28.29 15.78 11.71
N GLU A 859 28.52 15.45 10.45
CA GLU A 859 27.90 14.35 9.73
C GLU A 859 28.88 13.17 9.63
N ASP A 860 28.37 11.96 9.90
CA ASP A 860 28.99 10.72 9.42
C ASP A 860 28.73 10.59 7.91
N VAL A 861 29.76 10.23 7.14
CA VAL A 861 29.67 10.09 5.69
C VAL A 861 29.14 8.72 5.28
N LEU A 862 29.30 7.70 6.12
CA LEU A 862 28.90 6.32 5.83
C LEU A 862 27.61 5.90 6.53
N GLY A 863 27.25 6.57 7.63
CA GLY A 863 26.05 6.32 8.41
C GLY A 863 24.79 7.04 7.88
N VAL A 864 23.66 6.72 8.51
CA VAL A 864 22.35 7.37 8.31
C VAL A 864 21.91 8.15 9.54
N ASP A 865 22.88 8.46 10.40
CA ASP A 865 22.70 9.20 11.64
C ASP A 865 22.31 10.64 11.37
N ASP A 866 21.57 11.24 12.29
CA ASP A 866 21.41 12.68 12.29
C ASP A 866 22.76 13.34 12.65
N PRO A 867 23.04 14.53 12.12
CA PRO A 867 24.32 15.17 12.40
C PRO A 867 24.50 15.47 13.89
N MET A 868 25.66 15.13 14.45
CA MET A 868 26.02 15.45 15.83
C MET A 868 26.23 16.96 15.99
N ASP A 869 25.58 17.54 17.00
CA ASP A 869 25.68 18.95 17.34
C ASP A 869 26.67 19.18 18.49
N VAL A 870 27.51 20.21 18.33
CA VAL A 870 28.49 20.62 19.35
C VAL A 870 28.35 22.11 19.66
N LEU A 871 28.04 22.41 20.91
CA LEU A 871 27.99 23.76 21.45
C LEU A 871 29.23 24.04 22.29
N THR A 872 30.05 25.02 21.91
CA THR A 872 31.24 25.42 22.69
C THR A 872 31.06 26.81 23.27
N LEU A 873 31.24 26.93 24.59
CA LEU A 873 31.33 28.20 25.31
C LEU A 873 32.70 28.30 25.97
N GLN A 874 33.50 29.30 25.59
CA GLN A 874 34.88 29.44 26.04
C GLN A 874 35.21 30.84 26.53
N THR A 875 36.19 30.94 27.42
CA THR A 875 36.73 32.21 27.90
C THR A 875 38.23 32.10 28.13
N GLY A 876 38.93 33.22 28.05
CA GLY A 876 40.38 33.23 28.22
C GLY A 876 40.95 34.61 28.49
N VAL A 877 42.26 34.61 28.69
CA VAL A 877 43.10 35.79 28.85
C VAL A 877 44.14 35.81 27.73
N TYR A 878 44.41 36.99 27.19
CA TYR A 878 45.42 37.17 26.15
C TYR A 878 46.33 38.37 26.43
N GLY A 879 47.54 38.31 25.87
CA GLY A 879 48.54 39.36 25.97
C GLY A 879 49.42 39.44 24.72
N GLY A 880 49.63 40.65 24.22
CA GLY A 880 50.56 40.97 23.14
C GLY A 880 51.78 41.74 23.67
N LEU A 881 52.97 41.26 23.33
CA LEU A 881 54.28 41.87 23.61
C LEU A 881 54.92 42.31 22.29
N GLU A 882 55.67 43.40 22.32
CA GLU A 882 56.40 43.91 21.16
C GLU A 882 57.82 44.33 21.57
N PHE A 883 58.82 43.72 20.94
CA PHE A 883 60.25 43.96 21.15
C PHE A 883 60.91 44.37 19.83
N GLY A 884 60.86 45.66 19.51
CA GLY A 884 61.30 46.17 18.21
C GLY A 884 60.47 45.55 17.08
N ASN A 885 61.11 44.79 16.19
CA ASN A 885 60.40 44.12 15.08
C ASN A 885 59.85 42.73 15.46
N ILE A 886 60.03 42.26 16.70
CA ILE A 886 59.49 40.99 17.19
C ILE A 886 58.14 41.24 17.89
N GLY A 887 57.08 40.57 17.45
CA GLY A 887 55.81 40.50 18.17
C GLY A 887 55.61 39.11 18.77
N VAL A 888 55.14 39.05 20.02
CA VAL A 888 54.78 37.80 20.71
C VAL A 888 53.36 37.89 21.23
N ASP A 889 52.53 36.92 20.90
CA ASP A 889 51.14 36.77 21.35
C ASP A 889 51.05 35.57 22.30
N LEU A 890 50.40 35.77 23.45
CA LEU A 890 50.16 34.75 24.46
C LEU A 890 48.65 34.62 24.69
N TYR A 891 48.17 33.38 24.80
CA TYR A 891 46.79 33.07 25.16
C TYR A 891 46.72 31.87 26.09
N ALA A 892 45.81 31.93 27.05
CA ALA A 892 45.40 30.80 27.87
C ALA A 892 43.90 30.89 28.13
N GLY A 893 43.19 29.79 27.95
CA GLY A 893 41.74 29.75 28.10
C GLY A 893 41.22 28.37 28.45
N GLY A 894 39.90 28.30 28.63
CA GLY A 894 39.18 27.07 28.82
C GLY A 894 37.70 27.27 28.50
N GLY A 895 36.98 26.16 28.35
CA GLY A 895 35.58 26.20 27.99
C GLY A 895 34.82 24.93 28.32
N TYR A 896 33.50 25.05 28.18
CA TYR A 896 32.52 23.98 28.28
C TYR A 896 32.03 23.63 26.88
N ASN A 897 31.82 22.34 26.64
CA ASN A 897 31.26 21.80 25.41
C ASN A 897 30.02 20.97 25.76
N ASP A 898 28.93 21.20 25.04
CA ASP A 898 27.73 20.36 25.06
C ASP A 898 27.71 19.56 23.75
N PHE A 899 27.41 18.27 23.84
CA PHE A 899 27.35 17.37 22.70
C PHE A 899 25.99 16.66 22.66
N GLU A 900 25.37 16.67 21.50
CA GLU A 900 24.13 15.95 21.22
C GLU A 900 24.31 15.10 19.96
N SER A 901 23.98 13.82 20.04
CA SER A 901 24.13 12.85 18.95
C SER A 901 22.88 11.99 18.85
N ASN A 902 22.42 11.72 17.63
CA ASN A 902 21.24 10.89 17.36
C ASN A 902 21.63 9.83 16.32
N ARG A 903 21.90 8.62 16.81
CA ARG A 903 22.30 7.49 15.97
C ARG A 903 21.08 6.71 15.48
N ARG A 904 21.05 6.36 14.20
CA ARG A 904 19.91 5.70 13.56
C ARG A 904 20.36 4.40 12.91
N VAL A 905 19.66 3.32 13.23
CA VAL A 905 19.94 1.98 12.71
C VAL A 905 18.77 1.52 11.85
N GLU A 906 19.00 1.44 10.54
CA GLU A 906 18.04 1.03 9.51
C GLU A 906 18.58 -0.18 8.74
N ILE A 907 18.01 -1.36 9.02
CA ILE A 907 18.41 -2.64 8.43
C ILE A 907 17.15 -3.39 8.00
N GLY A 908 16.81 -3.33 6.71
CA GLY A 908 15.56 -3.90 6.21
C GLY A 908 14.34 -3.26 6.90
N ASN A 909 13.56 -4.08 7.61
CA ASN A 909 12.39 -3.62 8.38
C ASN A 909 12.74 -3.16 9.81
N PHE A 910 13.98 -3.35 10.27
CA PHE A 910 14.42 -2.87 11.58
C PHE A 910 14.77 -1.39 11.49
N ASN A 911 14.12 -0.56 12.31
CA ASN A 911 14.39 0.87 12.43
C ASN A 911 14.34 1.29 13.90
N GLN A 912 15.47 1.74 14.46
CA GLN A 912 15.54 2.31 15.81
C GLN A 912 16.51 3.49 15.87
N THR A 913 16.29 4.36 16.85
CA THR A 913 17.12 5.54 17.13
C THR A 913 17.64 5.50 18.57
N ALA A 914 18.89 5.91 18.76
CA ALA A 914 19.53 6.09 20.06
C ALA A 914 20.10 7.50 20.18
N ALA A 915 19.68 8.24 21.21
CA ALA A 915 20.06 9.63 21.45
C ALA A 915 21.05 9.73 22.62
N GLY A 916 22.18 10.41 22.42
CA GLY A 916 23.20 10.64 23.44
C GLY A 916 23.38 12.13 23.72
N ASN A 917 23.38 12.50 25.00
CA ASN A 917 23.73 13.85 25.45
C ASN A 917 24.85 13.78 26.50
N TRP A 918 25.96 14.49 26.26
CA TRP A 918 27.05 14.58 27.22
C TRP A 918 27.74 15.93 27.22
N SER A 919 28.47 16.18 28.31
CA SER A 919 29.22 17.41 28.50
C SER A 919 30.72 17.16 28.48
N GLY A 920 31.47 18.14 28.01
CA GLY A 920 32.93 18.16 28.07
C GLY A 920 33.48 19.49 28.55
N SER A 921 34.73 19.48 29.00
CA SER A 921 35.49 20.69 29.31
C SER A 921 36.82 20.65 28.59
N HIS A 922 37.35 21.82 28.23
CA HIS A 922 38.66 21.92 27.61
C HIS A 922 39.52 23.02 28.23
N LEU A 923 40.83 22.82 28.18
CA LEU A 923 41.87 23.78 28.53
C LEU A 923 42.75 23.99 27.30
N ASN A 924 43.03 25.24 26.96
CA ASN A 924 43.84 25.57 25.82
C ASN A 924 44.87 26.66 26.13
N GLY A 925 45.95 26.67 25.35
CA GLY A 925 46.97 27.70 25.42
C GLY A 925 47.71 27.83 24.10
N SER A 926 48.13 29.04 23.76
CA SER A 926 48.93 29.28 22.56
C SER A 926 49.95 30.40 22.74
N VAL A 927 51.06 30.26 22.02
CA VAL A 927 52.17 31.21 21.95
C VAL A 927 52.54 31.39 20.49
N ASN A 928 52.47 32.62 19.99
CA ASN A 928 52.87 32.93 18.62
C ASN A 928 53.93 34.04 18.63
N ALA A 929 55.05 33.83 17.94
CA ALA A 929 56.11 34.82 17.82
C ALA A 929 56.45 35.06 16.36
N GLY A 930 56.64 36.32 15.94
CA GLY A 930 57.03 36.62 14.57
C GLY A 930 57.86 37.89 14.44
N TYR A 931 58.71 37.94 13.40
CA TYR A 931 59.66 39.02 13.16
C TYR A 931 59.35 39.76 11.87
N ASN A 932 59.05 41.07 11.94
CA ASN A 932 58.70 41.87 10.78
C ASN A 932 59.96 42.40 10.05
N ILE A 933 60.18 41.93 8.82
CA ILE A 933 61.23 42.44 7.94
C ILE A 933 60.58 43.37 6.91
N ASN A 934 60.75 44.67 7.09
CA ASN A 934 60.09 45.70 6.28
C ASN A 934 61.00 46.19 5.12
N PHE A 935 60.45 46.24 3.91
CA PHE A 935 61.09 46.75 2.69
C PHE A 935 60.16 47.76 2.00
N GLY A 936 60.14 48.99 2.52
CA GLY A 936 59.23 50.04 2.05
C GLY A 936 57.78 49.71 2.38
N LYS A 937 56.93 49.57 1.35
CA LYS A 937 55.52 49.19 1.51
C LYS A 937 55.29 47.68 1.60
N TYR A 938 56.32 46.85 1.43
CA TYR A 938 56.22 45.39 1.52
C TYR A 938 56.89 44.88 2.80
N TYR A 939 56.44 43.75 3.33
CA TYR A 939 57.09 43.08 4.45
C TYR A 939 57.07 41.56 4.28
N VAL A 940 58.06 40.92 4.90
CA VAL A 940 58.10 39.47 5.10
C VAL A 940 58.14 39.22 6.60
N ARG A 941 57.29 38.33 7.10
CA ARG A 941 57.22 37.96 8.50
C ARG A 941 57.33 36.44 8.67
N PRO A 942 58.54 35.92 8.94
CA PRO A 942 58.66 34.59 9.55
C PRO A 942 58.02 34.59 10.94
N ALA A 943 57.24 33.56 11.24
CA ALA A 943 56.57 33.35 12.50
C ALA A 943 56.60 31.87 12.91
N ILE A 944 56.58 31.64 14.22
CA ILE A 944 56.44 30.32 14.83
C ILE A 944 55.27 30.36 15.81
N GLY A 945 54.44 29.32 15.79
CA GLY A 945 53.31 29.14 16.69
C GLY A 945 53.41 27.83 17.43
N LEU A 946 53.06 27.84 18.71
CA LEU A 946 52.86 26.65 19.54
C LEU A 946 51.46 26.73 20.14
N SER A 947 50.68 25.65 20.08
CA SER A 947 49.40 25.54 20.76
C SER A 947 49.25 24.20 21.46
N TYR A 948 48.45 24.17 22.52
CA TYR A 948 48.11 22.97 23.27
C TYR A 948 46.64 23.03 23.67
N LEU A 949 45.95 21.90 23.52
CA LEU A 949 44.55 21.69 23.88
C LEU A 949 44.45 20.37 24.66
N ARG A 950 43.80 20.40 25.82
CA ARG A 950 43.38 19.21 26.56
C ARG A 950 41.86 19.25 26.71
N MET A 951 41.18 18.15 26.39
CA MET A 951 39.74 18.00 26.49
C MET A 951 39.40 16.79 27.38
N SER A 952 38.38 16.94 28.21
CA SER A 952 37.81 15.88 29.04
C SER A 952 36.31 15.82 28.78
N GLU A 953 35.82 14.67 28.34
CA GLU A 953 34.40 14.38 28.09
C GLU A 953 33.85 13.49 29.21
N SER A 954 32.62 13.77 29.63
CA SER A 954 31.91 12.97 30.65
C SER A 954 31.39 11.67 30.05
N ALA A 955 31.22 10.65 30.89
CA ALA A 955 30.51 9.43 30.51
C ALA A 955 29.02 9.74 30.25
N TYR A 956 28.38 8.97 29.37
CA TYR A 956 26.95 9.08 29.08
C TYR A 956 26.34 7.73 28.70
N VAL A 957 25.01 7.67 28.74
CA VAL A 957 24.23 6.51 28.30
C VAL A 957 23.22 7.03 27.29
N GLU A 958 23.11 6.36 26.15
CA GLU A 958 22.11 6.68 25.13
C GLU A 958 20.70 6.29 25.59
N GLU A 959 19.69 7.06 25.17
CA GLU A 959 18.26 6.81 25.39
C GLU A 959 17.56 6.48 24.07
N GLY A 960 16.44 5.74 24.10
CA GLY A 960 15.69 5.35 22.90
C GLY A 960 15.63 3.83 22.69
N GLY A 961 15.94 3.35 21.49
CA GLY A 961 15.86 1.94 21.10
C GLY A 961 16.80 1.04 21.89
N VAL A 962 16.26 0.29 22.86
CA VAL A 962 17.04 -0.51 23.83
C VAL A 962 18.01 -1.49 23.18
N ALA A 963 17.65 -2.05 22.02
CA ALA A 963 18.47 -3.02 21.29
C ALA A 963 19.80 -2.43 20.79
N ILE A 964 19.86 -1.11 20.60
CA ILE A 964 21.01 -0.43 20.02
C ILE A 964 21.68 0.54 20.99
N THR A 965 21.02 0.97 22.07
CA THR A 965 21.58 1.96 23.03
C THR A 965 22.89 1.50 23.68
N GLN A 966 23.80 2.45 23.91
CA GLN A 966 25.13 2.21 24.47
C GLN A 966 25.42 3.07 25.70
N SER A 967 26.27 2.55 26.59
CA SER A 967 26.90 3.28 27.68
C SER A 967 28.35 3.56 27.31
N ILE A 968 28.69 4.84 27.14
CA ILE A 968 30.03 5.30 26.76
C ILE A 968 30.75 5.91 27.97
N ASP A 969 31.97 5.46 28.21
CA ASP A 969 32.80 5.96 29.31
C ASP A 969 33.35 7.37 29.03
N GLY A 970 33.66 8.10 30.09
CA GLY A 970 34.34 9.38 29.98
C GLY A 970 35.75 9.23 29.41
N ARG A 971 36.13 10.12 28.50
CA ARG A 971 37.43 10.08 27.79
C ARG A 971 38.19 11.39 27.90
N GLN A 972 39.51 11.31 27.79
CA GLN A 972 40.39 12.48 27.75
C GLN A 972 41.23 12.46 26.47
N SER A 973 41.41 13.64 25.88
CA SER A 973 42.23 13.81 24.69
C SER A 973 43.10 15.05 24.76
N GLU A 974 44.29 14.98 24.18
CA GLU A 974 45.27 16.06 24.17
C GLU A 974 45.84 16.24 22.77
N VAL A 975 46.07 17.49 22.37
CA VAL A 975 46.70 17.85 21.09
C VAL A 975 47.65 19.02 21.33
N GLY A 976 48.90 18.88 20.91
CA GLY A 976 49.91 19.94 20.92
C GLY A 976 50.46 20.12 19.52
N THR A 977 50.44 21.36 19.02
CA THR A 977 50.80 21.66 17.63
C THR A 977 51.84 22.75 17.52
N ALA A 978 52.79 22.57 16.62
CA ALA A 978 53.83 23.51 16.28
C ALA A 978 53.69 23.92 14.81
N SER A 979 53.75 25.22 14.52
CA SER A 979 53.67 25.74 13.16
C SER A 979 54.80 26.71 12.86
N GLY A 980 55.35 26.62 11.65
CA GLY A 980 56.28 27.59 11.08
C GLY A 980 55.64 28.24 9.87
N ILE A 981 55.48 29.57 9.88
CA ILE A 981 54.74 30.32 8.87
C ILE A 981 55.61 31.45 8.32
N ILE A 982 55.54 31.68 7.01
CA ILE A 982 56.08 32.88 6.37
C ILE A 982 54.93 33.67 5.76
N GLU A 983 54.73 34.89 6.25
CA GLU A 983 53.73 35.84 5.75
C GLU A 983 54.41 36.88 4.84
N PHE A 984 53.87 37.06 3.64
CA PHE A 984 54.25 38.07 2.66
C PHE A 984 53.12 39.09 2.57
N GLY A 985 53.38 40.34 2.92
CA GLY A 985 52.35 41.36 2.92
C GLY A 985 52.79 42.70 2.39
N ALA A 986 51.81 43.57 2.16
CA ALA A 986 52.03 44.97 1.85
C ALA A 986 51.30 45.85 2.86
N MET A 987 51.78 47.06 3.11
CA MET A 987 51.13 48.06 3.95
C MET A 987 50.99 49.37 3.18
N PHE A 988 49.75 49.74 2.87
CA PHE A 988 49.39 50.98 2.21
C PHE A 988 48.83 51.96 3.24
N LYS A 989 49.48 53.10 3.45
CA LYS A 989 49.05 54.14 4.41
C LYS A 989 48.53 55.38 3.67
N ARG A 990 47.40 55.93 4.12
CA ARG A 990 46.85 57.25 3.79
C ARG A 990 46.69 58.05 5.09
N ASN A 991 46.49 59.38 5.01
CA ASN A 991 46.47 60.27 6.19
C ASN A 991 45.51 59.87 7.34
N ARG A 992 44.47 59.07 7.06
CA ARG A 992 43.48 58.64 8.06
C ARG A 992 43.10 57.16 7.96
N SER A 993 43.76 56.39 7.10
CA SER A 993 43.45 54.97 6.91
C SER A 993 44.66 54.17 6.45
N TRP A 994 44.66 52.87 6.73
CA TRP A 994 45.67 51.92 6.28
C TRP A 994 45.01 50.66 5.74
N MET A 995 45.70 49.97 4.84
CA MET A 995 45.28 48.67 4.28
C MET A 995 46.49 47.75 4.18
N SER A 996 46.33 46.49 4.57
CA SER A 996 47.38 45.48 4.55
C SER A 996 46.87 44.12 4.05
N PRO A 997 46.97 43.86 2.74
CA PRO A 997 46.82 42.50 2.22
C PRO A 997 48.07 41.67 2.52
N ALA A 998 47.88 40.39 2.83
CA ALA A 998 48.96 39.43 3.05
C ALA A 998 48.59 38.01 2.60
N LEU A 999 49.60 37.24 2.21
CA LEU A 999 49.56 35.81 1.90
C LEU A 999 50.49 35.10 2.89
N ARG A 1000 50.05 33.99 3.47
CA ARG A 1000 50.87 33.15 4.34
C ARG A 1000 50.96 31.72 3.82
N VAL A 1001 52.15 31.16 3.94
CA VAL A 1001 52.43 29.75 3.65
C VAL A 1001 53.22 29.21 4.83
N GLY A 1002 52.84 28.05 5.32
CA GLY A 1002 53.48 27.44 6.47
C GLY A 1002 53.37 25.93 6.50
N TYR A 1003 54.03 25.36 7.49
CA TYR A 1003 54.01 23.94 7.80
C TYR A 1003 53.61 23.77 9.27
N ARG A 1004 52.73 22.82 9.53
CA ARG A 1004 52.25 22.45 10.87
C ARG A 1004 52.63 21.01 11.17
N ASN A 1005 53.03 20.76 12.41
CA ASN A 1005 53.25 19.43 12.95
C ASN A 1005 52.60 19.32 14.34
N ASP A 1006 51.85 18.25 14.55
CA ASP A 1006 51.27 17.89 15.84
C ASP A 1006 52.28 17.01 16.57
N PHE A 1007 52.88 17.53 17.65
CA PHE A 1007 53.96 16.89 18.41
C PHE A 1007 53.46 16.21 19.69
N VAL A 1008 52.20 16.48 20.07
CA VAL A 1008 51.43 15.77 21.09
C VAL A 1008 50.07 15.46 20.47
N GLY A 1009 49.63 14.22 20.58
CA GLY A 1009 48.34 13.78 20.06
C GLY A 1009 48.43 12.31 19.63
N GLY A 1010 47.62 11.48 20.26
CA GLY A 1010 47.44 10.07 19.87
C GLY A 1010 45.99 9.80 19.45
N GLY A 1011 45.72 8.56 19.04
CA GLY A 1011 44.36 8.05 18.83
C GLY A 1011 43.48 8.28 20.06
N VAL A 1012 42.21 8.62 19.83
CA VAL A 1012 41.21 8.69 20.91
C VAL A 1012 40.75 7.26 21.20
N LEU A 1013 40.69 6.90 22.48
CA LEU A 1013 40.12 5.63 22.91
C LEU A 1013 38.69 5.87 23.37
N THR A 1014 37.72 5.28 22.69
CA THR A 1014 36.32 5.23 23.09
C THR A 1014 36.03 3.86 23.71
N THR A 1015 35.72 3.81 25.00
CA THR A 1015 35.32 2.57 25.68
C THR A 1015 33.86 2.64 26.09
N GLY A 1016 33.18 1.49 26.03
CA GLY A 1016 31.76 1.42 26.33
C GLY A 1016 31.23 0.00 26.25
N GLN A 1017 29.91 -0.13 26.25
CA GLN A 1017 29.17 -1.37 26.04
C GLN A 1017 27.75 -1.06 25.54
N PHE A 1018 27.11 -2.01 24.88
CA PHE A 1018 25.66 -1.95 24.67
C PHE A 1018 24.93 -2.12 26.01
N THR A 1019 23.83 -1.40 26.21
CA THR A 1019 23.07 -1.43 27.49
C THR A 1019 22.32 -2.75 27.68
N ASN A 1020 21.96 -3.42 26.59
CA ASN A 1020 21.37 -4.76 26.58
C ASN A 1020 22.42 -5.89 26.70
N GLY A 1021 23.70 -5.56 26.86
CA GLY A 1021 24.81 -6.52 26.96
C GLY A 1021 25.72 -6.26 28.17
N THR A 1022 26.69 -7.15 28.37
CA THR A 1022 27.65 -7.09 29.48
C THR A 1022 29.10 -6.95 29.03
N ARG A 1023 29.40 -7.30 27.78
CA ARG A 1023 30.73 -7.22 27.17
C ARG A 1023 31.04 -5.79 26.78
N ARG A 1024 32.26 -5.37 27.08
CA ARG A 1024 32.76 -4.03 26.78
C ARG A 1024 33.57 -4.02 25.49
N PHE A 1025 33.55 -2.90 24.79
CA PHE A 1025 34.41 -2.63 23.65
C PHE A 1025 35.42 -1.51 23.96
N ALA A 1026 36.49 -1.46 23.17
CA ALA A 1026 37.51 -0.42 23.23
C ALA A 1026 37.94 -0.07 21.80
N LEU A 1027 37.43 1.05 21.30
CA LEU A 1027 37.65 1.54 19.94
C LEU A 1027 38.76 2.57 19.95
N GLN A 1028 39.86 2.28 19.26
CA GLN A 1028 40.94 3.24 19.08
C GLN A 1028 40.78 3.92 17.71
N ALA A 1029 40.63 5.24 17.73
CA ALA A 1029 40.55 6.04 16.52
C ALA A 1029 41.82 5.91 15.67
N GLN A 1030 41.69 5.84 14.35
CA GLN A 1030 42.77 5.82 13.38
C GLN A 1030 43.65 7.05 13.54
N ASP A 1031 44.96 6.84 13.46
CA ASP A 1031 45.95 7.88 13.62
C ASP A 1031 45.68 9.06 12.68
N PHE A 1032 45.59 10.25 13.27
CA PHE A 1032 45.38 11.48 12.53
C PHE A 1032 46.71 11.95 11.94
N PRO A 1033 46.77 12.42 10.67
CA PRO A 1033 48.04 12.84 10.09
C PRO A 1033 48.70 13.97 10.91
N GLU A 1034 49.92 13.71 11.38
CA GLU A 1034 50.65 14.64 12.25
C GLU A 1034 51.10 15.91 11.53
N SER A 1035 51.23 15.88 10.20
CA SER A 1035 51.85 16.97 9.42
C SER A 1035 50.90 17.53 8.36
N GLY A 1036 50.92 18.86 8.20
CA GLY A 1036 50.05 19.57 7.27
C GLY A 1036 50.68 20.82 6.66
N ILE A 1037 50.17 21.22 5.49
CA ILE A 1037 50.48 22.50 4.86
C ILE A 1037 49.44 23.52 5.30
N LEU A 1038 49.91 24.68 5.77
CA LEU A 1038 49.08 25.83 6.09
C LEU A 1038 49.14 26.85 4.94
N LEU A 1039 47.98 27.21 4.40
CA LEU A 1039 47.83 28.27 3.42
C LEU A 1039 46.85 29.30 3.95
N GLY A 1040 47.11 30.58 3.75
CA GLY A 1040 46.14 31.58 4.14
C GLY A 1040 46.31 32.93 3.48
N VAL A 1041 45.22 33.69 3.48
CA VAL A 1041 45.16 35.07 3.02
C VAL A 1041 44.58 35.95 4.12
N THR A 1042 45.08 37.18 4.21
CA THR A 1042 44.58 38.20 5.12
C THR A 1042 44.34 39.49 4.36
N PHE A 1043 43.23 40.15 4.63
CA PHE A 1043 42.97 41.51 4.24
C PHE A 1043 42.62 42.32 5.49
N ALA A 1044 43.53 43.17 5.95
CA ALA A 1044 43.30 44.04 7.09
C ALA A 1044 43.21 45.51 6.64
N SER A 1045 42.34 46.30 7.26
CA SER A 1045 42.19 47.72 6.99
C SER A 1045 41.76 48.46 8.25
N GLY A 1046 42.13 49.72 8.41
CA GLY A 1046 41.74 50.45 9.60
C GLY A 1046 41.89 51.95 9.49
N THR A 1047 41.30 52.62 10.47
CA THR A 1047 41.41 54.06 10.77
C THR A 1047 41.83 54.23 12.23
N ARG A 1048 41.94 55.47 12.71
CA ARG A 1048 42.19 55.77 14.13
C ARG A 1048 41.08 55.35 15.10
N TYR A 1049 39.88 55.02 14.61
CA TYR A 1049 38.72 54.70 15.46
C TYR A 1049 38.25 53.25 15.34
N ALA A 1050 38.57 52.58 14.23
CA ALA A 1050 38.14 51.22 13.99
C ALA A 1050 39.08 50.50 13.02
N SER A 1051 39.22 49.18 13.18
CA SER A 1051 39.89 48.32 12.22
C SER A 1051 39.05 47.09 11.90
N PHE A 1052 39.23 46.57 10.69
CA PHE A 1052 38.57 45.41 10.13
C PHE A 1052 39.61 44.45 9.58
N SER A 1053 39.47 43.15 9.78
CA SER A 1053 40.25 42.16 9.04
C SER A 1053 39.42 40.95 8.62
N PHE A 1054 39.71 40.47 7.42
CA PHE A 1054 39.23 39.20 6.90
C PHE A 1054 40.42 38.25 6.79
N ASP A 1055 40.32 37.07 7.39
CA ASP A 1055 41.34 36.02 7.32
C ASP A 1055 40.71 34.73 6.79
N TYR A 1056 41.37 34.08 5.84
CA TYR A 1056 41.03 32.74 5.37
C TYR A 1056 42.25 31.83 5.50
N ASP A 1057 42.06 30.66 6.11
CA ASP A 1057 43.06 29.61 6.32
C ASP A 1057 42.60 28.28 5.76
N ALA A 1058 43.55 27.50 5.25
CA ALA A 1058 43.39 26.10 4.91
C ALA A 1058 44.51 25.27 5.58
N ASP A 1059 44.13 24.25 6.36
CA ASP A 1059 45.01 23.18 6.87
C ASP A 1059 44.79 21.95 5.99
N VAL A 1060 45.78 21.62 5.17
CA VAL A 1060 45.71 20.51 4.20
C VAL A 1060 46.64 19.40 4.67
N ARG A 1061 46.06 18.23 4.94
CA ARG A 1061 46.74 17.02 5.39
C ARG A 1061 46.34 15.83 4.51
N SER A 1062 47.03 14.71 4.67
CA SER A 1062 46.66 13.47 3.96
C SER A 1062 45.29 12.98 4.43
N GLY A 1063 44.27 12.95 3.57
CA GLY A 1063 42.92 12.48 3.93
C GLY A 1063 42.14 13.42 4.87
N PHE A 1064 42.63 14.65 5.10
CA PHE A 1064 41.92 15.66 5.90
C PHE A 1064 42.17 17.06 5.35
N ILE A 1065 41.10 17.85 5.26
CA ILE A 1065 41.18 19.28 4.92
C ILE A 1065 40.27 20.08 5.84
N ARG A 1066 40.77 21.23 6.30
CA ARG A 1066 39.98 22.19 7.06
C ARG A 1066 40.14 23.59 6.52
N HIS A 1067 39.02 24.24 6.24
CA HIS A 1067 38.94 25.64 5.84
C HIS A 1067 38.41 26.47 7.01
N THR A 1068 38.98 27.65 7.25
CA THR A 1068 38.51 28.57 8.30
C THR A 1068 38.50 29.99 7.76
N ALA A 1069 37.35 30.66 7.84
CA ALA A 1069 37.17 32.06 7.50
C ALA A 1069 36.84 32.87 8.76
N ARG A 1070 37.39 34.07 8.87
CA ARG A 1070 37.32 34.92 10.07
C ARG A 1070 37.12 36.37 9.70
N LEU A 1071 36.23 37.06 10.41
CA LEU A 1071 35.87 38.46 10.19
C LEU A 1071 35.96 39.25 11.50
N VAL A 1072 36.97 40.10 11.63
CA VAL A 1072 37.28 40.82 12.87
C VAL A 1072 36.87 42.28 12.73
N LEU A 1073 36.09 42.79 13.68
CA LEU A 1073 35.81 44.22 13.83
C LEU A 1073 36.30 44.70 15.20
N ARG A 1074 37.10 45.76 15.19
CA ARG A 1074 37.62 46.39 16.41
C ARG A 1074 37.21 47.85 16.47
N LEU A 1075 36.72 48.28 17.62
CA LEU A 1075 36.47 49.68 17.97
C LEU A 1075 37.53 50.16 18.96
N ILE A 1076 38.15 51.29 18.65
CA ILE A 1076 39.29 51.87 19.39
C ILE A 1076 38.79 53.12 20.12
N PHE A 1077 38.88 53.15 21.46
CA PHE A 1077 38.54 54.33 22.27
C PHE A 1077 39.55 54.62 23.36
#